data_AF-A0A2V5N2F1-F1
#
_entry.id   AF-A0A2V5N2F1-F1
#
_cell.length_a   1.000
_cell.length_b   1.000
_cell.length_c   1.000
_cell.angle_alpha   90.00
_cell.angle_beta   90.00
_cell.angle_gamma   90.00
#
_symmetry.space_group_name_H-M   'P 1'
#
loop_
_entity.id
_entity.type
_entity.pdbx_description
1 polymer ?
#
loop_
_entity_poly.entity_id
_entity_poly.type
_entity_poly.pdbx_seq_one_letter_code
_entity_poly.pdbx_strand_id
1 'polypeptide(L)'
;MACLAGLGAVPPSACPDFDRRRDDLPLARELPPEKASAGARLRTFLPELQIDWEPLLQTPKYIRSLRGFLVADVPGGAAARAAGGGIDRLEPVKRFLQNHRALFGHGAEVLETAPIKREFVTGHNGLRTVVWEQQLDGIPVFQAVLTAHFTKRGELACLSSQFLPALAEAADRGTPQRHTRQPAPSISAAEAVTEAARNVGEVIAIKDVHPVLEPQADAGGRHQFTAAPLRGQAEASLVWLPLNNDAQSGEIWLRHCLTDYVTNATYRVFTGDSPTPFSPGHPTPLSAQPSPVSRELITIGALSTNASPAGWINDGDNETAGNNVDAHLDWDADDMPDLPRPHGSPFRVFDFPLDPQADPQQSASAAVVQLFYWCNWMHDRLYELGFTEAAGNFQKQNFGRGGRDNDPVQADAQDGSGFNNANFSSPPDGLPGRLQMFLWDGPTPRRDGDLDGEIVLHEYTHGLSNRRVGGGIGITELQSRGLGEGWSDFYALAILSESGDDPNATYAMGAYASYLLGGSSENYYYGIRRYPYSTDLSKNPLTFKDIDPQQASPHTDVPQSPALPFAPADEIHHQGEVWCVALWEARASLIAKWGQGTGNERMLRLLTDAMNLTPPNPDFRQARDAVLLADLIDHDGADLLELWKAFAKRGMGASSLAPPSSTTAGVREAFDLPDELVVGPPSRPQFRGPAGGPFQPEWLTYEVRDLSTNYGAWSATDNASWLSVAQVHTDLIAGSPAGELEVFINPRANQLPAGSYDSVISFRNQISGNSQDFPVTLRVYPADHFTQQFNDLPLNLSFQTLTFAPDGSTNFYSVCRTAAAQFPTDPTSGTALALFDDSFAEVIL
;
A
#
# COMPACT_ATOMS: atom_id res chain seq x y z
N MET A 1 -14.00 1.55 38.69
CA MET A 1 -12.65 1.76 38.13
C MET A 1 -12.07 3.02 38.74
N ALA A 2 -10.78 3.04 39.09
CA ALA A 2 -10.09 4.25 39.51
C ALA A 2 -8.82 4.43 38.68
N CYS A 3 -8.61 5.62 38.12
CA CYS A 3 -7.44 6.01 37.35
C CYS A 3 -6.68 7.08 38.11
N LEU A 4 -5.36 6.94 38.22
CA LEU A 4 -4.48 7.89 38.92
C LEU A 4 -3.70 8.72 37.90
N ALA A 5 -3.72 10.05 38.02
CA ALA A 5 -2.92 10.93 37.18
C ALA A 5 -1.48 11.06 37.72
N GLY A 6 -0.67 10.03 37.50
CA GLY A 6 0.77 10.00 37.80
C GLY A 6 1.12 10.12 39.29
N LEU A 7 2.27 9.58 39.68
CA LEU A 7 2.72 9.56 41.08
C LEU A 7 4.04 10.29 41.28
N GLY A 8 4.17 10.96 42.42
CA GLY A 8 5.41 11.59 42.84
C GLY A 8 6.43 10.55 43.30
N ALA A 9 7.29 10.08 42.39
CA ALA A 9 8.52 9.30 42.63
C ALA A 9 8.48 7.76 42.50
N VAL A 10 7.56 7.18 41.72
CA VAL A 10 7.59 5.74 41.40
C VAL A 10 8.47 5.49 40.16
N PRO A 11 9.49 4.60 40.22
CA PRO A 11 10.27 4.20 39.05
C PRO A 11 9.41 3.36 38.07
N PRO A 12 9.60 3.49 36.74
CA PRO A 12 8.73 2.87 35.73
C PRO A 12 8.65 1.34 35.80
N SER A 13 9.65 0.66 36.39
CA SER A 13 9.64 -0.79 36.61
C SER A 13 8.62 -1.29 37.66
N ALA A 14 7.94 -0.39 38.38
CA ALA A 14 7.05 -0.75 39.49
C ALA A 14 5.56 -0.94 39.12
N CYS A 15 5.14 -0.67 37.87
CA CYS A 15 3.72 -0.69 37.47
C CYS A 15 3.43 -1.49 36.19
N PRO A 16 3.79 -2.78 36.09
CA PRO A 16 3.47 -3.56 34.90
C PRO A 16 1.96 -3.69 34.72
N ASP A 17 1.49 -3.51 33.48
CA ASP A 17 0.11 -3.80 33.12
C ASP A 17 -0.24 -5.24 33.45
N PHE A 18 -1.46 -5.46 33.91
CA PHE A 18 -1.99 -6.81 34.05
C PHE A 18 -3.51 -6.81 33.91
N ASP A 19 -4.04 -7.92 33.40
CA ASP A 19 -5.48 -8.15 33.24
C ASP A 19 -5.85 -9.54 33.76
N ARG A 20 -6.19 -9.62 35.05
CA ARG A 20 -6.55 -10.88 35.72
C ARG A 20 -7.84 -11.49 35.19
N ARG A 21 -8.60 -10.79 34.35
CA ARG A 21 -9.74 -11.37 33.64
C ARG A 21 -9.29 -12.49 32.68
N ARG A 22 -7.98 -12.56 32.37
CA ARG A 22 -7.39 -13.48 31.39
C ARG A 22 -6.57 -14.63 31.98
N ASP A 23 -6.27 -14.59 33.28
CA ASP A 23 -5.29 -15.50 33.91
C ASP A 23 -5.73 -16.97 33.90
N ASP A 24 -7.04 -17.25 33.75
CA ASP A 24 -7.61 -18.61 33.75
C ASP A 24 -8.27 -19.00 32.41
N LEU A 25 -7.91 -18.36 31.30
CA LEU A 25 -8.54 -18.63 30.00
C LEU A 25 -7.88 -19.80 29.27
N PRO A 26 -8.65 -20.77 28.76
CA PRO A 26 -8.09 -21.77 27.86
C PRO A 26 -7.58 -21.07 26.60
N LEU A 27 -6.34 -21.41 26.20
CA LEU A 27 -5.59 -20.85 25.06
C LEU A 27 -6.35 -20.84 23.72
N ALA A 28 -7.44 -21.61 23.62
CA ALA A 28 -8.45 -21.47 22.58
C ALA A 28 -9.78 -22.06 23.07
N ARG A 29 -10.89 -21.37 22.83
CA ARG A 29 -12.25 -21.92 22.99
C ARG A 29 -12.88 -22.07 21.60
N GLU A 30 -13.33 -23.27 21.24
CA GLU A 30 -13.94 -23.51 19.94
C GLU A 30 -15.12 -22.57 19.70
N LEU A 31 -15.14 -21.91 18.54
CA LEU A 31 -16.19 -21.01 18.13
C LEU A 31 -17.52 -21.79 18.02
N PRO A 32 -18.64 -21.29 18.59
CA PRO A 32 -19.92 -21.99 18.51
C PRO A 32 -20.30 -22.28 17.03
N PRO A 33 -20.82 -23.47 16.71
CA PRO A 33 -21.11 -23.87 15.33
C PRO A 33 -22.00 -22.86 14.58
N GLU A 34 -22.93 -22.22 15.27
CA GLU A 34 -23.80 -21.18 14.72
C GLU A 34 -23.00 -19.95 14.25
N LYS A 35 -22.06 -19.48 15.06
CA LYS A 35 -21.20 -18.32 14.76
C LYS A 35 -20.21 -18.64 13.64
N ALA A 36 -19.61 -19.83 13.68
CA ALA A 36 -18.75 -20.33 12.60
C ALA A 36 -19.53 -20.38 11.27
N SER A 37 -20.75 -20.92 11.29
CA SER A 37 -21.62 -20.98 10.12
C SER A 37 -22.04 -19.59 9.62
N ALA A 38 -22.31 -18.65 10.52
CA ALA A 38 -22.64 -17.28 10.16
C ALA A 38 -21.44 -16.57 9.51
N GLY A 39 -20.23 -16.78 10.02
CA GLY A 39 -19.00 -16.24 9.44
C GLY A 39 -18.72 -16.83 8.05
N ALA A 40 -18.91 -18.14 7.89
CA ALA A 40 -18.80 -18.82 6.60
C ALA A 40 -19.82 -18.29 5.58
N ARG A 41 -21.08 -18.06 5.99
CA ARG A 41 -22.09 -17.43 5.13
C ARG A 41 -21.72 -16.00 4.75
N LEU A 42 -21.18 -15.20 5.67
CA LEU A 42 -20.75 -13.85 5.30
C LEU A 42 -19.59 -13.88 4.30
N ARG A 43 -18.67 -14.85 4.44
CA ARG A 43 -17.59 -15.08 3.48
C ARG A 43 -18.08 -15.46 2.07
N THR A 44 -19.30 -15.98 1.89
CA THR A 44 -19.82 -16.22 0.53
C THR A 44 -20.17 -14.93 -0.21
N PHE A 45 -20.46 -13.85 0.51
CA PHE A 45 -20.74 -12.53 -0.07
C PHE A 45 -19.52 -11.60 -0.06
N LEU A 46 -18.59 -11.84 0.88
CA LEU A 46 -17.33 -11.12 1.03
C LEU A 46 -16.18 -12.15 1.09
N PRO A 47 -15.67 -12.64 -0.05
CA PRO A 47 -14.72 -13.76 -0.10
C PRO A 47 -13.44 -13.54 0.71
N GLU A 48 -13.00 -12.29 0.86
CA GLU A 48 -11.78 -11.91 1.60
C GLU A 48 -12.10 -11.23 2.94
N LEU A 49 -13.23 -11.58 3.54
CA LEU A 49 -13.61 -11.15 4.87
C LEU A 49 -12.65 -11.72 5.92
N GLN A 50 -12.06 -10.84 6.72
CA GLN A 50 -11.32 -11.18 7.92
C GLN A 50 -12.19 -10.94 9.15
N ILE A 51 -12.23 -11.93 10.05
CA ILE A 51 -12.91 -11.84 11.33
C ILE A 51 -11.91 -12.24 12.41
N ASP A 52 -11.46 -11.27 13.18
CA ASP A 52 -10.68 -11.49 14.39
C ASP A 52 -11.68 -11.70 15.53
N TRP A 53 -11.64 -12.85 16.18
CA TRP A 53 -12.60 -13.21 17.23
C TRP A 53 -12.10 -12.77 18.59
N GLU A 54 -13.01 -12.26 19.42
CA GLU A 54 -12.75 -12.01 20.83
C GLU A 54 -12.78 -13.37 21.57
N PRO A 55 -11.67 -13.83 22.19
CA PRO A 55 -11.58 -15.20 22.72
C PRO A 55 -12.59 -15.54 23.84
N LEU A 56 -13.02 -14.53 24.62
CA LEU A 56 -13.97 -14.68 25.73
C LEU A 56 -15.41 -14.65 25.24
N LEU A 57 -15.77 -13.61 24.49
CA LEU A 57 -17.13 -13.35 24.02
C LEU A 57 -17.49 -14.24 22.83
N GLN A 58 -16.46 -14.75 22.15
CA GLN A 58 -16.56 -15.48 20.89
C GLN A 58 -17.36 -14.68 19.85
N THR A 59 -17.32 -13.36 19.91
CA THR A 59 -17.92 -12.41 18.94
C THR A 59 -16.81 -11.77 18.11
N PRO A 60 -17.12 -11.16 16.95
CA PRO A 60 -16.12 -10.43 16.19
C PRO A 60 -15.53 -9.26 16.98
N LYS A 61 -14.24 -9.36 17.34
CA LYS A 61 -13.44 -8.26 17.89
C LYS A 61 -13.18 -7.22 16.81
N TYR A 62 -12.86 -7.68 15.62
CA TYR A 62 -12.65 -6.85 14.44
C TYR A 62 -13.08 -7.60 13.19
N ILE A 63 -13.85 -6.93 12.33
CA ILE A 63 -14.34 -7.48 11.08
C ILE A 63 -14.10 -6.46 9.97
N ARG A 64 -13.52 -6.93 8.86
CA ARG A 64 -13.18 -6.14 7.67
C ARG A 64 -13.20 -7.02 6.43
N SER A 65 -13.31 -6.42 5.26
CA SER A 65 -12.99 -7.10 4.00
C SER A 65 -11.64 -6.59 3.49
N LEU A 66 -10.79 -7.47 2.97
CA LEU A 66 -9.55 -7.06 2.29
C LEU A 66 -9.80 -6.60 0.85
N ARG A 67 -10.97 -6.91 0.29
CA ARG A 67 -11.46 -6.39 -0.98
C ARG A 67 -12.88 -5.83 -0.81
N GLY A 68 -12.99 -4.51 -0.85
CA GLY A 68 -14.26 -3.79 -0.70
C GLY A 68 -14.65 -3.51 0.75
N PHE A 69 -15.92 -3.19 0.96
CA PHE A 69 -16.46 -2.74 2.24
C PHE A 69 -17.48 -3.75 2.79
N LEU A 70 -17.62 -3.81 4.11
CA LEU A 70 -18.62 -4.67 4.77
C LEU A 70 -20.04 -4.39 4.28
N VAL A 71 -20.30 -3.12 3.97
CA VAL A 71 -21.53 -2.67 3.33
C VAL A 71 -21.18 -1.62 2.29
N ALA A 72 -21.43 -1.95 1.02
CA ALA A 72 -21.32 -1.03 -0.12
C ALA A 72 -22.36 0.11 -0.03
N ASP A 73 -22.23 1.14 -0.88
CA ASP A 73 -23.13 2.30 -0.86
C ASP A 73 -24.60 1.87 -0.92
N VAL A 74 -25.46 2.59 -0.20
CA VAL A 74 -26.90 2.33 -0.26
C VAL A 74 -27.34 2.62 -1.70
N PRO A 75 -28.11 1.76 -2.39
CA PRO A 75 -28.62 2.08 -3.72
C PRO A 75 -29.34 3.44 -3.71
N GLY A 76 -28.87 4.40 -4.49
CA GLY A 76 -29.37 5.78 -4.52
C GLY A 76 -28.73 6.76 -3.52
N GLY A 77 -27.75 6.32 -2.70
CA GLY A 77 -27.07 7.13 -1.69
C GLY A 77 -26.26 8.30 -2.28
N ALA A 78 -25.51 8.07 -3.36
CA ALA A 78 -24.83 9.13 -4.10
C ALA A 78 -25.82 10.19 -4.66
N ALA A 79 -26.94 9.76 -5.23
CA ALA A 79 -27.97 10.64 -5.78
C ALA A 79 -28.74 11.43 -4.70
N ALA A 80 -29.06 10.80 -3.57
CA ALA A 80 -29.73 11.45 -2.45
C ALA A 80 -28.83 12.44 -1.69
N ARG A 81 -27.51 12.17 -1.62
CA ARG A 81 -26.50 13.12 -1.10
C ARG A 81 -26.35 14.34 -2.00
N ALA A 82 -26.38 14.15 -3.32
CA ALA A 82 -26.41 15.25 -4.29
C ALA A 82 -27.71 16.07 -4.22
N ALA A 83 -28.83 15.45 -3.81
CA ALA A 83 -30.14 16.09 -3.68
C ALA A 83 -30.46 16.69 -2.29
N GLY A 84 -29.53 16.65 -1.33
CA GLY A 84 -29.71 17.24 0.01
C GLY A 84 -30.73 16.53 0.92
N GLY A 85 -31.11 15.28 0.61
CA GLY A 85 -32.07 14.51 1.42
C GLY A 85 -31.48 13.99 2.74
N GLY A 86 -32.27 13.96 3.80
CA GLY A 86 -31.90 13.41 5.11
C GLY A 86 -31.75 11.89 5.07
N ILE A 87 -30.55 11.40 4.79
CA ILE A 87 -30.21 9.97 4.88
C ILE A 87 -29.80 9.66 6.33
N ASP A 88 -30.34 8.58 6.92
CA ASP A 88 -29.80 8.03 8.17
C ASP A 88 -28.38 7.53 7.93
N ARG A 89 -27.40 8.31 8.39
CA ARG A 89 -25.97 8.08 8.15
C ARG A 89 -25.43 6.84 8.87
N LEU A 90 -26.19 6.29 9.83
CA LEU A 90 -25.85 5.09 10.58
C LEU A 90 -26.51 3.83 10.02
N GLU A 91 -27.33 3.96 8.97
CA GLU A 91 -28.02 2.83 8.35
C GLU A 91 -27.09 1.68 7.92
N PRO A 92 -25.89 1.91 7.35
CA PRO A 92 -25.02 0.81 6.95
C PRO A 92 -24.60 -0.09 8.14
N VAL A 93 -24.27 0.50 9.30
CA VAL A 93 -23.91 -0.29 10.49
C VAL A 93 -25.12 -0.96 11.12
N LYS A 94 -26.28 -0.28 11.18
CA LYS A 94 -27.54 -0.87 11.67
C LYS A 94 -27.92 -2.09 10.85
N ARG A 95 -27.93 -1.94 9.52
CA ARG A 95 -28.22 -3.03 8.58
C ARG A 95 -27.24 -4.19 8.73
N PHE A 96 -25.94 -3.91 8.86
CA PHE A 96 -24.93 -4.95 9.03
C PHE A 96 -25.15 -5.76 10.32
N LEU A 97 -25.31 -5.07 11.46
CA LEU A 97 -25.57 -5.73 12.74
C LEU A 97 -26.87 -6.55 12.70
N GLN A 98 -27.93 -6.02 12.10
CA GLN A 98 -29.21 -6.70 12.00
C GLN A 98 -29.13 -7.98 11.17
N ASN A 99 -28.49 -7.92 9.99
CA ASN A 99 -28.35 -9.05 9.08
C ASN A 99 -27.38 -10.12 9.61
N HIS A 100 -26.47 -9.73 10.49
CA HIS A 100 -25.44 -10.61 11.04
C HIS A 100 -25.55 -10.80 12.56
N ARG A 101 -26.76 -10.72 13.10
CA ARG A 101 -27.06 -10.92 14.53
C ARG A 101 -26.40 -12.17 15.11
N ALA A 102 -26.40 -13.28 14.36
CA ALA A 102 -25.79 -14.53 14.80
C ALA A 102 -24.28 -14.41 15.09
N LEU A 103 -23.56 -13.50 14.43
CA LEU A 103 -22.13 -13.26 14.70
C LEU A 103 -21.93 -12.56 16.05
N PHE A 104 -22.71 -11.52 16.30
CA PHE A 104 -22.53 -10.61 17.44
C PHE A 104 -23.35 -11.02 18.67
N GLY A 105 -24.39 -11.85 18.49
CA GLY A 105 -25.38 -12.17 19.52
C GLY A 105 -26.42 -11.07 19.77
N HIS A 106 -26.38 -9.98 19.00
CA HIS A 106 -27.30 -8.85 19.07
C HIS A 106 -27.42 -8.18 17.68
N GLY A 107 -28.51 -7.45 17.45
CA GLY A 107 -28.77 -6.72 16.21
C GLY A 107 -28.52 -5.22 16.38
N ALA A 108 -29.18 -4.41 15.54
CA ALA A 108 -29.07 -2.95 15.58
C ALA A 108 -29.65 -2.34 16.86
N GLU A 109 -30.55 -3.04 17.56
CA GLU A 109 -31.22 -2.55 18.77
C GLU A 109 -30.24 -2.21 19.90
N VAL A 110 -29.05 -2.81 19.91
CA VAL A 110 -28.02 -2.51 20.90
C VAL A 110 -27.54 -1.06 20.81
N LEU A 111 -27.61 -0.44 19.61
CA LEU A 111 -27.19 0.94 19.39
C LEU A 111 -28.22 1.96 19.89
N GLU A 112 -29.45 1.53 20.18
CA GLU A 112 -30.50 2.41 20.74
C GLU A 112 -30.27 2.70 22.22
N THR A 113 -29.62 1.75 22.92
CA THR A 113 -29.33 1.82 24.35
C THR A 113 -27.86 2.15 24.65
N ALA A 114 -26.98 2.08 23.64
CA ALA A 114 -25.59 2.48 23.74
C ALA A 114 -25.41 3.93 23.23
N PRO A 115 -25.04 4.91 24.07
CA PRO A 115 -24.76 6.26 23.61
C PRO A 115 -23.52 6.32 22.71
N ILE A 116 -23.53 7.27 21.76
CA ILE A 116 -22.35 7.62 20.96
C ILE A 116 -21.38 8.35 21.88
N LYS A 117 -20.22 7.73 22.14
CA LYS A 117 -19.14 8.27 22.94
C LYS A 117 -18.24 9.21 22.14
N ARG A 118 -18.04 8.92 20.85
CA ARG A 118 -17.19 9.74 19.97
C ARG A 118 -17.65 9.65 18.51
N GLU A 119 -17.69 10.80 17.83
CA GLU A 119 -17.84 10.86 16.37
C GLU A 119 -16.88 11.92 15.82
N PHE A 120 -16.15 11.59 14.76
CA PHE A 120 -15.24 12.53 14.08
C PHE A 120 -14.98 12.11 12.64
N VAL A 121 -14.45 13.04 11.83
CA VAL A 121 -14.03 12.81 10.45
C VAL A 121 -12.54 13.13 10.33
N THR A 122 -11.80 12.23 9.72
CA THR A 122 -10.35 12.37 9.50
C THR A 122 -10.09 13.36 8.36
N GLY A 123 -9.26 14.38 8.61
CA GLY A 123 -9.11 15.51 7.68
C GLY A 123 -8.52 15.17 6.30
N HIS A 124 -7.56 14.24 6.23
CA HIS A 124 -6.85 13.95 4.98
C HIS A 124 -7.58 12.98 4.03
N ASN A 125 -8.47 12.11 4.54
CA ASN A 125 -9.13 11.07 3.73
C ASN A 125 -10.67 11.05 3.87
N GLY A 126 -11.24 11.88 4.76
CA GLY A 126 -12.67 11.94 4.99
C GLY A 126 -13.26 10.70 5.68
N LEU A 127 -12.44 9.82 6.26
CA LEU A 127 -12.89 8.65 7.01
C LEU A 127 -13.64 9.10 8.26
N ARG A 128 -14.93 8.77 8.34
CA ARG A 128 -15.75 9.02 9.51
C ARG A 128 -15.65 7.85 10.47
N THR A 129 -15.46 8.13 11.75
CA THR A 129 -15.45 7.13 12.80
C THR A 129 -16.53 7.44 13.82
N VAL A 130 -17.35 6.44 14.16
CA VAL A 130 -18.38 6.54 15.20
C VAL A 130 -18.13 5.44 16.24
N VAL A 131 -18.13 5.82 17.51
CA VAL A 131 -17.87 4.94 18.65
C VAL A 131 -19.07 4.96 19.59
N TRP A 132 -19.65 3.80 19.85
CA TRP A 132 -20.69 3.58 20.86
C TRP A 132 -20.10 2.90 22.08
N GLU A 133 -20.64 3.19 23.26
CA GLU A 133 -20.28 2.54 24.53
C GLU A 133 -21.51 1.82 25.09
N GLN A 134 -21.38 0.51 25.34
CA GLN A 134 -22.49 -0.28 25.87
C GLN A 134 -22.76 0.11 27.32
N GLN A 135 -24.04 0.23 27.68
CA GLN A 135 -24.46 0.51 29.05
C GLN A 135 -25.54 -0.47 29.50
N LEU A 136 -25.62 -0.69 30.81
CA LEU A 136 -26.73 -1.40 31.46
C LEU A 136 -27.18 -0.61 32.68
N ASP A 137 -28.47 -0.33 32.80
CA ASP A 137 -29.06 0.49 33.86
C ASP A 137 -28.40 1.88 34.00
N GLY A 138 -27.93 2.45 32.89
CA GLY A 138 -27.21 3.74 32.85
C GLY A 138 -25.74 3.68 33.30
N ILE A 139 -25.22 2.49 33.60
CA ILE A 139 -23.82 2.28 33.99
C ILE A 139 -23.03 1.75 32.78
N PRO A 140 -21.89 2.37 32.42
CA PRO A 140 -21.00 1.87 31.36
C PRO A 140 -20.47 0.47 31.65
N VAL A 141 -20.42 -0.36 30.61
CA VAL A 141 -19.73 -1.64 30.65
C VAL A 141 -18.27 -1.42 30.22
N PHE A 142 -17.35 -1.83 31.08
CA PHE A 142 -15.93 -1.57 30.91
C PHE A 142 -15.40 -2.15 29.59
N GLN A 143 -14.76 -1.29 28.77
CA GLN A 143 -14.22 -1.59 27.43
C GLN A 143 -15.23 -2.09 26.38
N ALA A 144 -16.52 -2.18 26.71
CA ALA A 144 -17.54 -2.63 25.77
C ALA A 144 -17.88 -1.49 24.79
N VAL A 145 -17.01 -1.28 23.82
CA VAL A 145 -17.17 -0.31 22.74
C VAL A 145 -17.46 -1.00 21.42
N LEU A 146 -18.21 -0.34 20.56
CA LEU A 146 -18.41 -0.70 19.17
C LEU A 146 -17.95 0.50 18.34
N THR A 147 -17.04 0.27 17.40
CA THR A 147 -16.48 1.32 16.54
C THR A 147 -16.77 0.96 15.10
N ALA A 148 -17.43 1.86 14.38
CA ALA A 148 -17.67 1.75 12.96
C ALA A 148 -16.90 2.82 12.19
N HIS A 149 -16.25 2.40 11.11
CA HIS A 149 -15.55 3.29 10.20
C HIS A 149 -16.29 3.36 8.87
N PHE A 150 -16.56 4.59 8.42
CA PHE A 150 -17.24 4.86 7.17
C PHE A 150 -16.33 5.64 6.23
N THR A 151 -16.34 5.25 4.96
CA THR A 151 -15.67 6.02 3.91
C THR A 151 -16.29 7.41 3.76
N LYS A 152 -15.63 8.31 3.02
CA LYS A 152 -16.23 9.61 2.64
C LYS A 152 -17.57 9.47 1.88
N ARG A 153 -17.80 8.30 1.27
CA ARG A 153 -19.04 7.93 0.57
C ARG A 153 -20.04 7.18 1.47
N GLY A 154 -19.80 7.08 2.78
CA GLY A 154 -20.73 6.45 3.73
C GLY A 154 -20.82 4.93 3.64
N GLU A 155 -19.83 4.26 3.02
CA GLU A 155 -19.72 2.80 2.96
C GLU A 155 -19.14 2.30 4.30
N LEU A 156 -19.63 1.17 4.83
CA LEU A 156 -19.10 0.62 6.10
C LEU A 156 -17.80 -0.13 5.81
N ALA A 157 -16.66 0.49 6.11
CA ALA A 157 -15.36 -0.07 5.78
C ALA A 157 -14.98 -1.23 6.70
N CYS A 158 -15.07 -1.01 8.01
CA CYS A 158 -14.84 -2.03 9.01
C CYS A 158 -15.58 -1.73 10.31
N LEU A 159 -15.69 -2.75 11.15
CA LEU A 159 -16.35 -2.70 12.44
C LEU A 159 -15.49 -3.41 13.47
N SER A 160 -15.27 -2.79 14.63
CA SER A 160 -14.72 -3.47 15.81
C SER A 160 -15.74 -3.44 16.94
N SER A 161 -15.77 -4.50 17.75
CA SER A 161 -16.73 -4.61 18.84
C SER A 161 -16.18 -5.40 20.01
N GLN A 162 -16.45 -4.91 21.21
CA GLN A 162 -16.35 -5.65 22.46
C GLN A 162 -17.69 -5.62 23.22
N PHE A 163 -18.79 -5.38 22.51
CA PHE A 163 -20.12 -5.43 23.11
C PHE A 163 -20.41 -6.85 23.60
N LEU A 164 -20.96 -6.94 24.81
CA LEU A 164 -21.35 -8.22 25.38
C LEU A 164 -22.71 -8.63 24.80
N PRO A 165 -22.83 -9.86 24.27
CA PRO A 165 -24.13 -10.44 23.96
C PRO A 165 -24.89 -10.78 25.26
N ALA A 166 -26.22 -10.65 25.25
CA ALA A 166 -27.08 -11.00 26.39
C ALA A 166 -26.62 -10.35 27.72
N LEU A 167 -26.28 -9.05 27.65
CA LEU A 167 -25.70 -8.30 28.76
C LEU A 167 -26.57 -8.31 30.02
N ALA A 168 -27.88 -8.16 29.85
CA ALA A 168 -28.83 -8.16 30.97
C ALA A 168 -28.83 -9.51 31.69
N GLU A 169 -28.88 -10.62 30.96
CA GLU A 169 -28.87 -11.96 31.52
C GLU A 169 -27.51 -12.30 32.16
N ALA A 170 -26.41 -11.81 31.57
CA ALA A 170 -25.08 -11.95 32.16
C ALA A 170 -24.97 -11.21 33.49
N ALA A 171 -25.48 -9.98 33.56
CA ALA A 171 -25.52 -9.19 34.78
C ALA A 171 -26.45 -9.80 35.83
N ASP A 172 -27.60 -10.37 35.44
CA ASP A 172 -28.53 -11.04 36.37
C ASP A 172 -27.94 -12.30 37.01
N ARG A 173 -27.07 -13.02 36.27
CA ARG A 173 -26.34 -14.18 36.82
C ARG A 173 -25.28 -13.77 37.84
N GLY A 174 -24.51 -12.71 37.54
CA GLY A 174 -23.47 -12.20 38.45
C GLY A 174 -24.04 -11.43 39.65
N THR A 175 -25.16 -10.74 39.46
CA THR A 175 -25.84 -9.93 40.49
C THR A 175 -27.33 -10.26 40.53
N PRO A 176 -27.73 -11.39 41.17
CA PRO A 176 -29.13 -11.75 41.28
C PRO A 176 -29.97 -10.63 41.93
N GLN A 177 -31.15 -10.36 41.37
CA GLN A 177 -32.06 -9.29 41.80
C GLN A 177 -31.51 -7.85 41.60
N ARG A 178 -30.62 -7.62 40.62
CA ARG A 178 -30.09 -6.26 40.34
C ARG A 178 -31.17 -5.19 40.13
N HIS A 179 -32.34 -5.54 39.61
CA HIS A 179 -33.43 -4.58 39.40
C HIS A 179 -34.06 -4.04 40.70
N THR A 180 -33.93 -4.76 41.82
CA THR A 180 -34.47 -4.35 43.13
C THR A 180 -33.39 -3.85 44.10
N ARG A 181 -32.11 -4.11 43.79
CA ARG A 181 -30.96 -3.57 44.51
C ARG A 181 -30.42 -2.37 43.72
N GLN A 182 -30.52 -1.15 44.26
CA GLN A 182 -29.78 -0.03 43.67
C GLN A 182 -28.29 -0.43 43.55
N PRO A 183 -27.58 -0.04 42.47
CA PRO A 183 -26.14 -0.25 42.36
C PRO A 183 -25.42 0.41 43.53
N ALA A 184 -25.13 -0.38 44.57
CA ALA A 184 -24.48 0.06 45.78
C ALA A 184 -23.11 -0.64 45.84
N PRO A 185 -22.05 -0.04 45.26
CA PRO A 185 -20.72 -0.62 45.31
C PRO A 185 -20.30 -0.85 46.76
N SER A 186 -19.57 -1.93 47.01
CA SER A 186 -19.10 -2.31 48.36
C SER A 186 -18.05 -1.37 48.94
N ILE A 187 -17.45 -0.52 48.10
CA ILE A 187 -16.49 0.52 48.46
C ILE A 187 -16.94 1.86 47.86
N SER A 188 -16.62 2.96 48.56
CA SER A 188 -16.81 4.32 48.08
C SER A 188 -15.79 4.70 47.00
N ALA A 189 -16.07 5.77 46.26
CA ALA A 189 -15.16 6.28 45.23
C ALA A 189 -13.79 6.72 45.80
N ALA A 190 -13.75 7.28 47.02
CA ALA A 190 -12.50 7.64 47.70
C ALA A 190 -11.70 6.42 48.18
N GLU A 191 -12.39 5.36 48.63
CA GLU A 191 -11.76 4.07 48.94
C GLU A 191 -11.18 3.41 47.68
N ALA A 192 -11.87 3.51 46.54
CA ALA A 192 -11.36 3.01 45.27
C ALA A 192 -10.05 3.71 44.83
N VAL A 193 -9.93 5.03 45.04
CA VAL A 193 -8.68 5.78 44.80
C VAL A 193 -7.57 5.32 45.74
N THR A 194 -7.90 5.11 47.02
CA THR A 194 -6.95 4.63 48.03
C THR A 194 -6.42 3.23 47.70
N GLU A 195 -7.29 2.32 47.27
CA GLU A 195 -6.90 0.95 46.90
C GLU A 195 -6.08 0.91 45.60
N ALA A 196 -6.45 1.74 44.62
CA ALA A 196 -5.66 1.92 43.41
C ALA A 196 -4.24 2.43 43.73
N ALA A 197 -4.09 3.37 44.66
CA ALA A 197 -2.78 3.86 45.10
C ALA A 197 -1.96 2.78 45.82
N ARG A 198 -2.59 1.98 46.70
CA ARG A 198 -1.94 0.86 47.39
C ARG A 198 -1.33 -0.15 46.42
N ASN A 199 -2.03 -0.42 45.32
CA ASN A 199 -1.60 -1.41 44.33
C ASN A 199 -0.37 -1.00 43.52
N VAL A 200 -0.09 0.29 43.47
CA VAL A 200 1.08 0.87 42.80
C VAL A 200 2.17 1.26 43.80
N GLY A 201 2.08 0.74 45.03
CA GLY A 201 3.09 0.91 46.08
C GLY A 201 2.92 2.14 46.96
N GLU A 202 1.85 2.92 46.79
CA GLU A 202 1.61 4.18 47.51
C GLU A 202 0.56 4.05 48.60
N VAL A 203 0.76 4.71 49.75
CA VAL A 203 -0.19 4.68 50.86
C VAL A 203 -0.83 6.05 51.05
N ILE A 204 -2.08 6.18 50.59
CA ILE A 204 -2.91 7.38 50.81
C ILE A 204 -3.91 7.06 51.93
N ALA A 205 -4.03 7.90 52.95
CA ALA A 205 -5.14 7.74 53.89
C ALA A 205 -6.41 8.32 53.27
N ILE A 206 -7.55 7.64 53.42
CA ILE A 206 -8.84 8.07 52.84
C ILE A 206 -9.21 9.53 53.17
N LYS A 207 -8.84 10.01 54.37
CA LYS A 207 -9.06 11.39 54.83
C LYS A 207 -8.31 12.45 53.99
N ASP A 208 -7.26 12.03 53.29
CA ASP A 208 -6.39 12.87 52.46
C ASP A 208 -6.80 12.80 50.97
N VAL A 209 -7.86 12.05 50.64
CA VAL A 209 -8.49 12.01 49.32
C VAL A 209 -9.61 13.06 49.29
N HIS A 210 -9.37 14.18 48.62
CA HIS A 210 -10.28 15.31 48.59
C HIS A 210 -11.06 15.36 47.28
N PRO A 211 -12.40 15.46 47.31
CA PRO A 211 -13.19 15.63 46.09
C PRO A 211 -12.92 17.00 45.47
N VAL A 212 -12.84 17.05 44.14
CA VAL A 212 -12.81 18.31 43.40
C VAL A 212 -14.24 18.89 43.38
N LEU A 213 -14.44 20.12 43.87
CA LEU A 213 -15.78 20.71 44.01
C LEU A 213 -16.37 21.16 42.66
N GLU A 214 -17.25 20.31 42.11
CA GLU A 214 -18.22 20.45 40.99
C GLU A 214 -17.70 20.82 39.58
N PRO A 215 -18.29 20.27 38.50
CA PRO A 215 -19.72 20.05 38.26
C PRO A 215 -20.24 18.76 38.90
N GLN A 216 -21.53 18.74 39.28
CA GLN A 216 -22.35 17.53 39.49
C GLN A 216 -21.77 16.32 38.78
N ALA A 217 -21.72 15.16 39.49
CA ALA A 217 -21.44 13.86 38.87
C ALA A 217 -22.02 13.87 37.46
N ASP A 218 -21.14 13.78 36.46
CA ASP A 218 -21.58 13.79 35.07
C ASP A 218 -22.62 12.68 34.90
N ALA A 219 -23.42 12.74 33.83
CA ALA A 219 -24.49 11.76 33.61
C ALA A 219 -24.03 10.28 33.61
N GLY A 220 -22.71 10.00 33.67
CA GLY A 220 -22.08 8.70 33.81
C GLY A 220 -21.45 8.38 35.17
N GLY A 221 -21.64 9.19 36.22
CA GLY A 221 -21.24 8.84 37.61
C GLY A 221 -19.73 8.86 37.88
N ARG A 222 -18.97 9.76 37.25
CA ARG A 222 -17.53 9.95 37.50
C ARG A 222 -17.30 10.93 38.66
N HIS A 223 -16.32 10.61 39.48
CA HIS A 223 -15.89 11.40 40.63
C HIS A 223 -14.40 11.69 40.53
N GLN A 224 -14.03 12.97 40.59
CA GLN A 224 -12.64 13.41 40.55
C GLN A 224 -12.13 13.73 41.96
N PHE A 225 -10.90 13.32 42.23
CA PHE A 225 -10.24 13.47 43.53
C PHE A 225 -8.82 14.01 43.37
N THR A 226 -8.35 14.71 44.39
CA THR A 226 -6.95 15.08 44.58
C THR A 226 -6.43 14.50 45.88
N ALA A 227 -5.15 14.14 45.89
CA ALA A 227 -4.43 13.69 47.08
C ALA A 227 -2.94 14.03 46.90
N ALA A 228 -2.22 14.29 47.99
CA ALA A 228 -0.85 14.78 47.95
C ALA A 228 0.17 13.97 47.09
N PRO A 229 0.14 12.63 47.04
CA PRO A 229 1.10 11.86 46.21
C PRO A 229 0.71 11.79 44.73
N LEU A 230 -0.47 12.26 44.34
CA LEU A 230 -0.91 12.30 42.94
C LEU A 230 -0.36 13.55 42.25
N ARG A 231 0.20 13.42 41.04
CA ARG A 231 0.66 14.55 40.22
C ARG A 231 -0.48 15.29 39.52
N GLY A 232 -1.67 14.71 39.50
CA GLY A 232 -2.89 15.29 38.95
C GLY A 232 -4.14 14.78 39.66
N GLN A 233 -5.28 14.85 38.97
CA GLN A 233 -6.56 14.36 39.50
C GLN A 233 -6.69 12.85 39.29
N ALA A 234 -7.13 12.12 40.33
CA ALA A 234 -7.65 10.77 40.15
C ALA A 234 -9.11 10.81 39.72
N GLU A 235 -9.51 9.90 38.84
CA GLU A 235 -10.91 9.72 38.43
C GLU A 235 -11.39 8.35 38.91
N ALA A 236 -12.52 8.30 39.61
CA ALA A 236 -13.20 7.06 39.95
C ALA A 236 -14.59 7.04 39.31
N SER A 237 -14.94 5.90 38.71
CA SER A 237 -16.22 5.71 38.03
C SER A 237 -16.81 4.35 38.34
N LEU A 238 -18.14 4.30 38.44
CA LEU A 238 -18.87 3.04 38.54
C LEU A 238 -19.00 2.43 37.13
N VAL A 239 -18.59 1.17 36.99
CA VAL A 239 -18.63 0.44 35.71
C VAL A 239 -19.03 -1.01 35.94
N TRP A 240 -19.73 -1.62 34.98
CA TRP A 240 -19.88 -3.07 34.92
C TRP A 240 -18.59 -3.69 34.40
N LEU A 241 -17.99 -4.61 35.14
CA LEU A 241 -16.79 -5.34 34.73
C LEU A 241 -17.16 -6.77 34.30
N PRO A 242 -16.95 -7.17 33.03
CA PRO A 242 -17.15 -8.54 32.58
C PRO A 242 -16.18 -9.53 33.26
N LEU A 243 -16.71 -10.57 33.93
CA LEU A 243 -15.93 -11.58 34.65
C LEU A 243 -16.51 -12.99 34.45
N ASN A 244 -15.66 -14.02 34.58
CA ASN A 244 -16.03 -15.42 34.33
C ASN A 244 -16.47 -16.22 35.57
N ASN A 245 -16.40 -15.67 36.79
CA ASN A 245 -17.01 -16.19 38.02
C ASN A 245 -16.93 -15.15 39.16
N ASP A 246 -17.71 -15.37 40.23
CA ASP A 246 -17.97 -14.49 41.39
C ASP A 246 -16.71 -13.80 41.96
N ALA A 247 -16.53 -12.51 41.64
CA ALA A 247 -15.51 -11.68 42.22
C ALA A 247 -16.14 -10.66 43.17
N GLN A 248 -16.18 -10.99 44.45
CA GLN A 248 -16.67 -10.09 45.52
C GLN A 248 -15.57 -9.74 46.54
N SER A 249 -14.30 -9.73 46.14
CA SER A 249 -13.15 -9.58 47.05
C SER A 249 -12.59 -8.16 47.17
N GLY A 250 -13.03 -7.20 46.35
CA GLY A 250 -12.41 -5.87 46.29
C GLY A 250 -11.00 -5.85 45.68
N GLU A 251 -10.54 -6.98 45.10
CA GLU A 251 -9.27 -7.09 44.41
C GLU A 251 -9.22 -6.28 43.12
N ILE A 252 -8.00 -5.88 42.72
CA ILE A 252 -7.77 -5.20 41.45
C ILE A 252 -7.63 -6.24 40.34
N TRP A 253 -8.52 -6.13 39.37
CA TRP A 253 -8.62 -7.04 38.22
C TRP A 253 -7.87 -6.57 36.99
N LEU A 254 -7.65 -5.26 36.87
CA LEU A 254 -6.98 -4.65 35.75
C LEU A 254 -6.14 -3.49 36.24
N ARG A 255 -4.89 -3.45 35.78
CA ARG A 255 -4.04 -2.27 35.83
C ARG A 255 -3.55 -1.96 34.43
N HIS A 256 -3.71 -0.70 34.04
CA HIS A 256 -3.15 -0.14 32.83
C HIS A 256 -2.39 1.12 33.23
N CYS A 257 -1.10 1.17 32.98
CA CYS A 257 -0.30 2.36 33.13
C CYS A 257 -0.76 3.36 32.06
N LEU A 258 -1.40 4.44 32.49
CA LEU A 258 -1.87 5.50 31.59
C LEU A 258 -0.82 6.60 31.43
N THR A 259 0.40 6.38 31.92
CA THR A 259 1.48 7.35 31.94
C THR A 259 2.78 6.64 31.55
N ASP A 260 3.08 6.65 30.27
CA ASP A 260 4.43 6.37 29.79
C ASP A 260 5.21 7.67 29.83
N TYR A 261 6.18 7.74 30.74
CA TYR A 261 7.26 8.69 30.59
C TYR A 261 8.26 8.04 29.62
N VAL A 262 8.40 8.60 28.43
CA VAL A 262 9.65 8.44 27.69
C VAL A 262 10.56 9.53 28.20
N THR A 263 11.53 9.18 29.02
CA THR A 263 12.53 10.14 29.47
C THR A 263 13.49 10.39 28.30
N ASN A 264 13.77 11.66 27.99
CA ASN A 264 14.68 11.98 26.90
C ASN A 264 16.11 11.53 27.25
N ALA A 265 16.88 11.18 26.21
CA ALA A 265 18.32 11.13 26.25
C ALA A 265 18.90 12.22 25.34
N THR A 266 20.16 12.57 25.59
CA THR A 266 20.88 13.57 24.83
C THR A 266 22.04 12.92 24.08
N TYR A 267 22.17 13.18 22.78
CA TYR A 267 23.18 12.57 21.91
C TYR A 267 23.98 13.67 21.19
N ARG A 268 25.32 13.57 21.19
CA ARG A 268 26.16 14.41 20.33
C ARG A 268 26.44 13.73 19.00
N VAL A 269 25.73 14.13 17.95
CA VAL A 269 25.70 13.44 16.64
C VAL A 269 25.66 14.42 15.47
N PHE A 270 26.02 13.95 14.28
CA PHE A 270 25.67 14.58 13.00
C PHE A 270 24.24 14.20 12.63
N THR A 271 23.47 15.19 12.17
CA THR A 271 22.05 15.05 11.78
C THR A 271 21.80 15.18 10.29
N GLY A 272 22.77 15.70 9.54
CA GLY A 272 22.82 15.60 8.09
C GLY A 272 23.63 14.39 7.64
N ASP A 273 23.86 14.30 6.33
CA ASP A 273 24.41 13.11 5.66
C ASP A 273 25.70 12.57 6.29
N SER A 274 26.59 13.45 6.73
CA SER A 274 27.93 13.07 7.19
C SER A 274 28.63 14.20 7.97
N PRO A 275 29.89 14.05 8.41
CA PRO A 275 30.68 15.15 8.99
C PRO A 275 30.94 16.31 8.03
N THR A 276 30.76 16.11 6.73
CA THR A 276 30.98 17.10 5.66
C THR A 276 29.80 17.01 4.66
N PRO A 277 28.56 17.31 5.10
CA PRO A 277 27.36 17.10 4.31
C PRO A 277 27.37 17.99 3.07
N PHE A 278 27.02 17.42 1.92
CA PHE A 278 27.07 18.12 0.62
C PHE A 278 26.25 17.39 -0.44
N SER A 279 24.97 17.21 -0.15
CA SER A 279 23.95 16.76 -1.09
C SER A 279 23.03 17.95 -1.43
N PRO A 280 22.78 18.25 -2.72
CA PRO A 280 23.38 17.63 -3.91
C PRO A 280 24.88 17.91 -4.05
N GLY A 281 25.62 16.94 -4.60
CA GLY A 281 27.04 17.00 -4.84
C GLY A 281 27.45 17.87 -6.04
N HIS A 282 28.73 17.81 -6.43
CA HIS A 282 29.26 18.64 -7.51
C HIS A 282 28.55 18.37 -8.85
N PRO A 283 28.27 19.39 -9.68
CA PRO A 283 27.59 19.18 -10.96
C PRO A 283 28.47 18.50 -12.04
N THR A 284 29.80 18.46 -11.82
CA THR A 284 30.82 17.85 -12.67
C THR A 284 31.92 17.24 -11.78
N PRO A 285 32.72 16.27 -12.27
CA PRO A 285 33.83 15.70 -11.50
C PRO A 285 34.78 16.78 -10.97
N LEU A 286 34.97 16.81 -9.64
CA LEU A 286 35.80 17.81 -8.96
C LEU A 286 36.36 17.24 -7.65
N SER A 287 37.64 17.51 -7.39
CA SER A 287 38.34 17.05 -6.18
C SER A 287 38.02 17.84 -4.90
N ALA A 288 37.28 18.93 -5.00
CA ALA A 288 37.06 19.87 -3.90
C ALA A 288 36.22 19.22 -2.80
N GLN A 289 36.74 19.20 -1.57
CA GLN A 289 36.05 18.66 -0.41
C GLN A 289 35.27 19.78 0.31
N PRO A 290 34.03 19.52 0.76
CA PRO A 290 33.26 20.44 1.58
C PRO A 290 33.89 20.60 2.97
N SER A 291 33.56 21.69 3.65
CA SER A 291 34.06 21.96 5.00
C SER A 291 33.34 21.09 6.03
N PRO A 292 34.04 20.58 7.06
CA PRO A 292 33.38 19.85 8.14
C PRO A 292 32.39 20.72 8.91
N VAL A 293 31.30 20.12 9.34
CA VAL A 293 30.32 20.72 10.25
C VAL A 293 30.57 20.25 11.68
N SER A 294 29.96 20.94 12.65
CA SER A 294 30.00 20.50 14.04
C SER A 294 28.82 19.56 14.32
N ARG A 295 29.05 18.54 15.16
CA ARG A 295 27.96 17.73 15.71
C ARG A 295 27.02 18.58 16.57
N GLU A 296 25.75 18.22 16.53
CA GLU A 296 24.70 18.81 17.34
C GLU A 296 24.48 17.99 18.61
N LEU A 297 24.02 18.66 19.68
CA LEU A 297 23.63 18.01 20.92
C LEU A 297 22.10 17.96 20.98
N ILE A 298 21.52 16.81 20.66
CA ILE A 298 20.07 16.65 20.48
C ILE A 298 19.48 15.90 21.65
N THR A 299 18.40 16.42 22.22
CA THR A 299 17.68 15.78 23.33
C THR A 299 16.35 15.24 22.82
N ILE A 300 16.25 13.92 22.71
CA ILE A 300 15.10 13.22 22.14
C ILE A 300 14.93 11.84 22.80
N GLY A 301 13.68 11.43 23.00
CA GLY A 301 13.33 10.09 23.48
C GLY A 301 12.95 9.13 22.35
N ALA A 302 12.26 9.64 21.33
CA ALA A 302 11.90 8.97 20.08
C ALA A 302 11.49 10.03 19.03
N LEU A 303 11.53 9.71 17.72
CA LEU A 303 10.88 10.55 16.70
C LEU A 303 9.36 10.41 16.80
N SER A 304 8.90 9.19 17.08
CA SER A 304 7.49 8.86 17.20
C SER A 304 7.29 7.90 18.36
N THR A 305 6.52 8.31 19.37
CA THR A 305 6.13 7.42 20.48
C THR A 305 5.17 6.32 20.03
N ASN A 306 4.61 6.40 18.82
CA ASN A 306 3.90 5.29 18.22
C ASN A 306 4.87 4.19 17.75
N ALA A 307 5.99 4.57 17.13
CA ALA A 307 7.02 3.65 16.67
C ALA A 307 7.87 3.12 17.83
N SER A 308 8.27 3.99 18.75
CA SER A 308 9.07 3.67 19.93
C SER A 308 8.33 4.01 21.23
N PRO A 309 7.34 3.19 21.66
CA PRO A 309 6.57 3.46 22.88
C PRO A 309 7.42 3.53 24.16
N ALA A 310 8.50 2.76 24.23
CA ALA A 310 9.45 2.75 25.34
C ALA A 310 10.60 3.78 25.19
N GLY A 311 10.58 4.59 24.12
CA GLY A 311 11.73 5.38 23.68
C GLY A 311 12.83 4.53 23.04
N TRP A 312 13.88 5.20 22.56
CA TRP A 312 15.07 4.55 21.99
C TRP A 312 15.93 3.86 23.04
N ILE A 313 15.95 4.39 24.27
CA ILE A 313 16.56 3.78 25.46
C ILE A 313 15.46 3.68 26.50
N ASN A 314 15.26 2.49 27.09
CA ASN A 314 14.21 2.30 28.07
C ASN A 314 14.44 3.20 29.29
N ASP A 315 13.36 3.58 29.95
CA ASP A 315 13.45 4.43 31.13
C ASP A 315 14.15 3.71 32.30
N GLY A 316 15.20 4.36 32.81
CA GLY A 316 16.08 3.81 33.84
C GLY A 316 17.38 3.23 33.30
N ASP A 317 17.48 3.04 31.98
CA ASP A 317 18.71 2.58 31.32
C ASP A 317 19.60 3.76 30.90
N ASN A 318 20.89 3.48 30.64
CA ASN A 318 21.91 4.48 30.31
C ASN A 318 23.00 3.92 29.38
N GLU A 319 22.60 3.14 28.39
CA GLU A 319 23.48 2.49 27.42
C GLU A 319 22.88 2.67 26.02
N THR A 320 23.70 2.46 24.98
CA THR A 320 23.26 2.46 23.56
C THR A 320 22.52 1.17 23.18
N ALA A 321 21.52 0.79 23.97
CA ALA A 321 20.68 -0.38 23.75
C ALA A 321 19.23 -0.10 24.16
N GLY A 322 18.27 -0.60 23.38
CA GLY A 322 16.85 -0.41 23.62
C GLY A 322 15.97 -1.40 22.88
N ASN A 323 14.72 -1.01 22.60
CA ASN A 323 13.76 -1.90 21.94
C ASN A 323 14.08 -2.14 20.46
N ASN A 324 14.65 -1.15 19.76
CA ASN A 324 14.80 -1.19 18.31
C ASN A 324 16.20 -1.65 17.88
N VAL A 325 17.22 -1.24 18.64
CA VAL A 325 18.62 -1.47 18.32
C VAL A 325 19.44 -1.74 19.58
N ASP A 326 20.47 -2.55 19.42
CA ASP A 326 21.59 -2.73 20.35
C ASP A 326 22.87 -2.34 19.59
N ALA A 327 23.46 -1.18 19.93
CA ALA A 327 24.65 -0.68 19.25
C ALA A 327 25.90 -0.79 20.15
N HIS A 328 26.98 -1.29 19.58
CA HIS A 328 28.22 -1.62 20.28
C HIS A 328 29.43 -1.64 19.32
N LEU A 329 30.63 -1.87 19.84
CA LEU A 329 31.81 -2.18 19.02
C LEU A 329 31.89 -3.69 18.77
N ASP A 330 32.54 -4.10 17.68
CA ASP A 330 32.93 -5.48 17.38
C ASP A 330 34.31 -5.50 16.70
N TRP A 331 35.36 -5.13 17.44
CA TRP A 331 36.71 -5.03 16.86
C TRP A 331 37.39 -6.38 16.61
N ASP A 332 36.99 -7.42 17.34
CA ASP A 332 37.56 -8.76 17.17
C ASP A 332 36.76 -9.65 16.20
N ALA A 333 35.65 -9.13 15.66
CA ALA A 333 34.84 -9.73 14.61
C ALA A 333 34.26 -11.09 15.02
N ASP A 334 33.81 -11.20 16.27
CA ASP A 334 33.24 -12.42 16.82
C ASP A 334 31.69 -12.41 16.86
N ASP A 335 31.07 -11.39 16.27
CA ASP A 335 29.63 -11.11 16.27
C ASP A 335 29.07 -10.97 17.70
N MET A 336 29.89 -10.56 18.69
CA MET A 336 29.47 -10.27 20.05
C MET A 336 29.79 -8.83 20.45
N PRO A 337 28.99 -8.22 21.34
CA PRO A 337 29.29 -6.87 21.82
C PRO A 337 30.60 -6.79 22.59
N ASP A 338 31.52 -5.93 22.12
CA ASP A 338 32.63 -5.44 22.92
C ASP A 338 32.11 -4.57 24.07
N LEU A 339 32.10 -5.13 25.28
CA LEU A 339 31.64 -4.43 26.48
C LEU A 339 32.79 -3.65 27.16
N PRO A 340 32.48 -2.52 27.82
CA PRO A 340 31.16 -1.94 28.02
C PRO A 340 30.69 -1.07 26.84
N ARG A 341 29.38 -1.02 26.61
CA ARG A 341 28.76 -0.02 25.73
C ARG A 341 29.00 1.40 26.27
N PRO A 342 28.95 2.44 25.42
CA PRO A 342 28.99 3.82 25.89
C PRO A 342 27.87 4.10 26.89
N HIS A 343 28.23 4.73 28.02
CA HIS A 343 27.29 5.19 29.04
C HIS A 343 27.20 6.72 29.07
N GLY A 344 25.98 7.27 29.15
CA GLY A 344 25.79 8.70 29.26
C GLY A 344 26.29 9.25 30.60
N SER A 345 27.03 10.36 30.56
CA SER A 345 27.49 11.08 31.75
C SER A 345 27.47 12.61 31.50
N PRO A 346 26.58 13.39 32.17
CA PRO A 346 25.55 12.99 33.15
C PRO A 346 24.59 11.91 32.63
N PHE A 347 23.87 11.22 33.52
CA PHE A 347 22.96 10.12 33.14
C PHE A 347 22.11 10.46 31.91
N ARG A 348 22.18 9.61 30.88
CA ARG A 348 21.57 9.73 29.54
C ARG A 348 22.05 10.92 28.70
N VAL A 349 23.22 11.47 28.98
CA VAL A 349 23.92 12.47 28.14
C VAL A 349 25.15 11.82 27.50
N PHE A 350 24.98 11.40 26.24
CA PHE A 350 25.99 10.75 25.41
C PHE A 350 26.77 11.82 24.62
N ASP A 351 27.60 12.57 25.34
CA ASP A 351 28.43 13.66 24.82
C ASP A 351 29.91 13.23 24.77
N PHE A 352 30.26 12.40 23.78
CA PHE A 352 31.63 11.93 23.59
C PHE A 352 32.41 12.80 22.60
N PRO A 353 33.71 13.04 22.82
CA PRO A 353 34.56 13.76 21.87
C PRO A 353 34.74 12.96 20.57
N LEU A 354 34.99 13.68 19.48
CA LEU A 354 35.32 13.12 18.17
C LEU A 354 36.38 14.01 17.55
N ASP A 355 37.51 13.41 17.16
CA ASP A 355 38.60 14.10 16.46
C ASP A 355 38.75 13.49 15.06
N PRO A 356 38.32 14.18 13.99
CA PRO A 356 38.41 13.66 12.63
C PRO A 356 39.86 13.66 12.09
N GLN A 357 40.83 14.15 12.85
CA GLN A 357 42.27 14.12 12.51
C GLN A 357 43.03 13.02 13.27
N ALA A 358 42.36 12.28 14.15
CA ALA A 358 42.90 11.13 14.85
C ALA A 358 42.48 9.81 14.18
N ASP A 359 43.08 8.71 14.63
CA ASP A 359 42.59 7.38 14.25
C ASP A 359 41.13 7.19 14.76
N PRO A 360 40.19 6.71 13.93
CA PRO A 360 38.79 6.52 14.31
C PRO A 360 38.56 5.74 15.60
N GLN A 361 39.45 4.79 15.95
CA GLN A 361 39.32 4.02 17.19
C GLN A 361 39.42 4.91 18.45
N GLN A 362 40.03 6.09 18.36
CA GLN A 362 40.07 7.06 19.46
C GLN A 362 38.71 7.76 19.69
N SER A 363 37.79 7.67 18.73
CA SER A 363 36.45 8.25 18.77
C SER A 363 35.35 7.18 18.85
N ALA A 364 35.68 5.94 19.23
CA ALA A 364 34.79 4.79 19.19
C ALA A 364 33.43 5.00 19.89
N SER A 365 33.41 5.61 21.09
CA SER A 365 32.13 5.91 21.77
C SER A 365 31.25 6.89 21.00
N ALA A 366 31.85 7.83 20.26
CA ALA A 366 31.09 8.76 19.41
C ALA A 366 30.53 8.05 18.16
N ALA A 367 31.28 7.11 17.58
CA ALA A 367 30.84 6.28 16.46
C ALA A 367 29.63 5.40 16.84
N VAL A 368 29.72 4.67 17.96
CA VAL A 368 28.60 3.84 18.47
C VAL A 368 27.34 4.68 18.74
N VAL A 369 27.49 5.89 19.29
CA VAL A 369 26.34 6.79 19.53
C VAL A 369 25.75 7.34 18.22
N GLN A 370 26.58 7.59 17.21
CA GLN A 370 26.12 7.99 15.88
C GLN A 370 25.33 6.87 15.19
N LEU A 371 25.85 5.64 15.23
CA LEU A 371 25.19 4.46 14.68
C LEU A 371 23.85 4.19 15.40
N PHE A 372 23.86 4.21 16.74
CA PHE A 372 22.66 4.07 17.56
C PHE A 372 21.58 5.09 17.20
N TYR A 373 21.97 6.36 16.99
CA TYR A 373 21.06 7.42 16.57
C TYR A 373 20.43 7.11 15.22
N TRP A 374 21.23 6.80 14.20
CA TRP A 374 20.72 6.57 12.84
C TRP A 374 19.84 5.32 12.75
N CYS A 375 20.19 4.22 13.42
CA CYS A 375 19.35 3.02 13.43
C CYS A 375 17.98 3.27 14.08
N ASN A 376 17.92 3.97 15.22
CA ASN A 376 16.65 4.31 15.85
C ASN A 376 15.83 5.33 15.03
N TRP A 377 16.51 6.32 14.45
CA TRP A 377 15.89 7.29 13.56
C TRP A 377 15.24 6.59 12.36
N MET A 378 15.98 5.67 11.73
CA MET A 378 15.51 4.89 10.58
C MET A 378 14.37 3.95 10.96
N HIS A 379 14.45 3.28 12.12
CA HIS A 379 13.35 2.49 12.65
C HIS A 379 12.05 3.30 12.71
N ASP A 380 12.07 4.44 13.40
CA ASP A 380 10.88 5.26 13.58
C ASP A 380 10.37 5.81 12.24
N ARG A 381 11.30 6.19 11.34
CA ARG A 381 10.95 6.70 10.02
C ARG A 381 10.29 5.64 9.14
N LEU A 382 10.82 4.43 9.10
CA LEU A 382 10.23 3.33 8.34
C LEU A 382 8.89 2.89 8.96
N TYR A 383 8.74 2.99 10.27
CA TYR A 383 7.46 2.72 10.94
C TYR A 383 6.36 3.67 10.41
N GLU A 384 6.66 4.96 10.24
CA GLU A 384 5.72 5.93 9.64
C GLU A 384 5.35 5.60 8.19
N LEU A 385 6.26 4.97 7.45
CA LEU A 385 6.05 4.48 6.09
C LEU A 385 5.36 3.10 6.03
N GLY A 386 5.08 2.47 7.17
CA GLY A 386 4.32 1.23 7.26
C GLY A 386 5.14 -0.03 7.56
N PHE A 387 6.43 0.09 7.88
CA PHE A 387 7.26 -1.00 8.39
C PHE A 387 7.08 -1.16 9.91
N THR A 388 5.91 -1.69 10.27
CA THR A 388 5.46 -1.93 11.65
C THR A 388 5.80 -3.33 12.13
N GLU A 389 5.40 -3.68 13.35
CA GLU A 389 5.64 -5.00 13.94
C GLU A 389 5.00 -6.12 13.10
N ALA A 390 3.74 -5.95 12.69
CA ALA A 390 3.06 -6.91 11.82
C ALA A 390 3.69 -7.04 10.42
N ALA A 391 4.49 -6.05 10.02
CA ALA A 391 5.24 -6.04 8.78
C ALA A 391 6.64 -6.65 8.90
N GLY A 392 7.00 -7.17 10.08
CA GLY A 392 8.30 -7.77 10.36
C GLY A 392 9.41 -6.75 10.52
N ASN A 393 9.15 -5.64 11.21
CA ASN A 393 10.20 -4.71 11.63
C ASN A 393 11.12 -5.32 12.70
N PHE A 394 12.09 -4.53 13.19
CA PHE A 394 13.12 -5.01 14.12
C PHE A 394 12.85 -4.47 15.51
N GLN A 395 12.27 -5.29 16.38
CA GLN A 395 11.89 -4.91 17.73
C GLN A 395 12.08 -6.06 18.73
N LYS A 396 12.68 -5.75 19.88
CA LYS A 396 12.77 -6.68 21.00
C LYS A 396 11.39 -7.03 21.54
N GLN A 397 10.47 -6.08 21.60
CA GLN A 397 9.08 -6.25 21.98
C GLN A 397 8.15 -5.51 21.02
N ASN A 398 7.08 -6.18 20.60
CA ASN A 398 6.09 -5.68 19.64
C ASN A 398 4.82 -5.17 20.33
N PHE A 399 4.80 -5.15 21.66
CA PHE A 399 3.67 -4.63 22.45
C PHE A 399 2.31 -5.26 22.10
N GLY A 400 2.32 -6.50 21.59
CA GLY A 400 1.13 -7.21 21.14
C GLY A 400 0.52 -6.70 19.82
N ARG A 401 1.28 -5.97 18.99
CA ARG A 401 0.80 -5.35 17.74
C ARG A 401 0.95 -6.22 16.49
N GLY A 402 1.56 -7.40 16.60
CA GLY A 402 1.77 -8.35 15.50
C GLY A 402 3.25 -8.71 15.34
N GLY A 403 3.59 -9.48 14.31
CA GLY A 403 4.97 -9.91 14.05
C GLY A 403 5.52 -10.89 15.10
N ARG A 404 6.84 -11.05 15.12
CA ARG A 404 7.57 -11.85 16.10
C ARG A 404 8.58 -10.97 16.84
N ASP A 405 8.49 -10.96 18.16
CA ASP A 405 9.41 -10.26 19.06
C ASP A 405 10.84 -10.82 19.01
N ASN A 406 11.75 -10.14 19.72
CA ASN A 406 13.15 -10.50 19.97
C ASN A 406 14.11 -10.33 18.79
N ASP A 407 13.87 -9.34 17.94
CA ASP A 407 14.75 -9.05 16.81
C ASP A 407 15.21 -7.59 16.69
N PRO A 408 15.67 -6.94 17.77
CA PRO A 408 16.30 -5.63 17.63
C PRO A 408 17.54 -5.74 16.73
N VAL A 409 17.83 -4.71 15.93
CA VAL A 409 19.05 -4.69 15.12
C VAL A 409 20.28 -4.73 16.04
N GLN A 410 21.19 -5.66 15.80
CA GLN A 410 22.56 -5.62 16.34
C GLN A 410 23.37 -4.70 15.43
N ALA A 411 23.89 -3.60 15.97
CA ALA A 411 24.57 -2.58 15.20
C ALA A 411 26.04 -2.48 15.64
N ASP A 412 26.92 -3.01 14.80
CA ASP A 412 28.34 -3.21 15.09
C ASP A 412 29.12 -2.05 14.47
N ALA A 413 29.54 -1.13 15.33
CA ALA A 413 30.36 0.00 14.95
C ALA A 413 31.83 -0.42 14.82
N GLN A 414 32.51 0.13 13.81
CA GLN A 414 33.92 -0.13 13.51
C GLN A 414 34.28 -1.62 13.45
N ASP A 415 33.38 -2.46 12.96
CA ASP A 415 33.53 -3.92 12.94
C ASP A 415 34.86 -4.35 12.28
N GLY A 416 35.56 -5.27 12.95
CA GLY A 416 36.93 -5.69 12.62
C GLY A 416 37.04 -6.67 11.45
N SER A 417 35.92 -7.12 10.89
CA SER A 417 35.88 -8.13 9.83
C SER A 417 36.30 -7.58 8.45
N GLY A 418 36.35 -6.25 8.28
CA GLY A 418 36.65 -5.63 7.00
C GLY A 418 37.03 -4.14 7.02
N PHE A 419 37.24 -3.60 5.82
CA PHE A 419 37.44 -2.18 5.55
C PHE A 419 36.71 -1.80 4.25
N ASN A 420 36.43 -0.50 4.06
CA ASN A 420 35.87 0.10 2.85
C ASN A 420 34.53 -0.51 2.40
N ASN A 421 33.72 -0.97 3.36
CA ASN A 421 32.44 -1.58 3.09
C ASN A 421 31.51 -1.45 4.31
N ALA A 422 30.31 -1.98 4.19
CA ALA A 422 29.42 -2.30 5.30
C ALA A 422 28.55 -3.49 4.86
N ASN A 423 27.78 -4.08 5.77
CA ASN A 423 26.78 -5.07 5.38
C ASN A 423 25.63 -5.18 6.38
N PHE A 424 24.52 -5.76 5.94
CA PHE A 424 23.39 -6.13 6.79
C PHE A 424 22.94 -7.57 6.55
N SER A 425 22.88 -8.36 7.62
CA SER A 425 22.24 -9.68 7.60
C SER A 425 20.79 -9.59 8.07
N SER A 426 19.87 -10.08 7.23
CA SER A 426 18.42 -9.98 7.44
C SER A 426 17.79 -11.36 7.64
N PRO A 427 17.93 -12.01 8.81
CA PRO A 427 17.22 -13.25 9.07
C PRO A 427 15.70 -13.01 9.14
N PRO A 428 14.88 -14.07 9.06
CA PRO A 428 13.43 -13.96 9.16
C PRO A 428 12.97 -13.27 10.46
N ASP A 429 11.75 -12.73 10.43
CA ASP A 429 11.06 -12.09 11.57
C ASP A 429 11.19 -12.89 12.88
N GLY A 430 11.57 -12.19 13.96
CA GLY A 430 11.85 -12.77 15.28
C GLY A 430 13.30 -13.24 15.50
N LEU A 431 14.19 -13.01 14.54
CA LEU A 431 15.65 -13.13 14.71
C LEU A 431 16.31 -11.77 14.45
N PRO A 432 17.25 -11.31 15.30
CA PRO A 432 17.93 -10.03 15.15
C PRO A 432 18.61 -9.88 13.78
N GLY A 433 18.36 -8.76 13.09
CA GLY A 433 19.22 -8.33 12.00
C GLY A 433 20.56 -7.85 12.54
N ARG A 434 21.64 -7.97 11.76
CA ARG A 434 22.98 -7.47 12.14
C ARG A 434 23.48 -6.50 11.08
N LEU A 435 23.76 -5.27 11.48
CA LEU A 435 24.30 -4.18 10.66
C LEU A 435 25.76 -3.97 11.08
N GLN A 436 26.69 -4.20 10.16
CA GLN A 436 28.13 -4.11 10.42
C GLN A 436 28.73 -2.95 9.62
N MET A 437 29.28 -1.96 10.33
CA MET A 437 29.91 -0.78 9.74
C MET A 437 31.44 -0.90 9.81
N PHE A 438 32.14 -0.62 8.71
CA PHE A 438 33.60 -0.72 8.68
C PHE A 438 34.30 0.63 8.56
N LEU A 439 35.58 0.63 8.94
CA LEU A 439 36.48 1.74 8.70
C LEU A 439 36.89 1.82 7.21
N TRP A 440 37.23 3.02 6.75
CA TRP A 440 37.64 3.30 5.37
C TRP A 440 39.10 3.76 5.32
N ASP A 441 39.95 3.00 4.63
CA ASP A 441 41.41 3.09 4.72
C ASP A 441 42.09 3.88 3.58
N GLY A 442 41.30 4.47 2.67
CA GLY A 442 41.81 5.35 1.62
C GLY A 442 42.67 6.52 2.13
N PRO A 443 42.19 7.33 3.09
CA PRO A 443 42.95 8.44 3.68
C PRO A 443 43.76 8.03 4.93
N THR A 444 44.72 8.88 5.31
CA THR A 444 45.41 8.80 6.62
C THR A 444 45.24 10.14 7.35
N PRO A 445 44.56 10.17 8.52
CA PRO A 445 43.89 9.04 9.19
C PRO A 445 42.71 8.47 8.37
N ARG A 446 42.30 7.26 8.73
CA ARG A 446 41.15 6.55 8.14
C ARG A 446 39.86 7.35 8.36
N ARG A 447 38.86 7.14 7.51
CA ARG A 447 37.48 7.60 7.77
C ARG A 447 36.67 6.50 8.43
N ASP A 448 35.65 6.91 9.17
CA ASP A 448 34.76 6.01 9.89
C ASP A 448 33.42 5.92 9.16
N GLY A 449 33.03 4.71 8.74
CA GLY A 449 31.77 4.47 8.03
C GLY A 449 30.56 4.77 8.91
N ASP A 450 30.67 4.61 10.23
CA ASP A 450 29.61 4.90 11.20
C ASP A 450 29.14 6.36 11.20
N LEU A 451 29.96 7.26 10.65
CA LEU A 451 29.65 8.68 10.55
C LEU A 451 28.96 9.06 9.23
N ASP A 452 28.89 8.15 8.26
CA ASP A 452 28.25 8.36 6.96
C ASP A 452 26.82 7.82 7.00
N GLY A 453 25.86 8.73 7.22
CA GLY A 453 24.45 8.40 7.34
C GLY A 453 23.89 7.74 6.08
N GLU A 454 24.42 8.07 4.90
CA GLU A 454 24.02 7.41 3.66
C GLU A 454 24.30 5.90 3.73
N ILE A 455 25.49 5.49 4.17
CA ILE A 455 25.86 4.07 4.29
C ILE A 455 25.03 3.37 5.37
N VAL A 456 24.86 3.98 6.54
CA VAL A 456 24.06 3.36 7.62
C VAL A 456 22.61 3.12 7.18
N LEU A 457 22.00 4.09 6.50
CA LEU A 457 20.62 3.99 6.04
C LEU A 457 20.48 3.01 4.85
N HIS A 458 21.50 2.88 4.01
CA HIS A 458 21.58 1.83 2.98
C HIS A 458 21.52 0.46 3.61
N GLU A 459 22.39 0.18 4.58
CA GLU A 459 22.44 -1.12 5.24
C GLU A 459 21.13 -1.46 5.94
N TYR A 460 20.54 -0.50 6.67
CA TYR A 460 19.24 -0.72 7.31
C TYR A 460 18.14 -1.05 6.28
N THR A 461 18.22 -0.49 5.08
CA THR A 461 17.24 -0.75 4.01
C THR A 461 17.35 -2.16 3.44
N HIS A 462 18.50 -2.84 3.54
CA HIS A 462 18.56 -4.28 3.30
C HIS A 462 17.68 -5.05 4.30
N GLY A 463 17.62 -4.61 5.56
CA GLY A 463 16.67 -5.10 6.55
C GLY A 463 15.22 -4.97 6.09
N LEU A 464 14.83 -3.76 5.69
CA LEU A 464 13.48 -3.45 5.16
C LEU A 464 13.12 -4.35 3.96
N SER A 465 13.93 -4.31 2.91
CA SER A 465 13.62 -4.97 1.64
C SER A 465 13.56 -6.49 1.79
N ASN A 466 14.49 -7.10 2.55
CA ASN A 466 14.47 -8.54 2.81
C ASN A 466 13.26 -8.98 3.62
N ARG A 467 12.80 -8.20 4.60
CA ARG A 467 11.60 -8.52 5.41
C ARG A 467 10.30 -8.35 4.62
N ARG A 468 10.27 -7.44 3.63
CA ARG A 468 9.04 -7.06 2.91
C ARG A 468 8.83 -7.83 1.61
N VAL A 469 9.86 -7.93 0.77
CA VAL A 469 9.74 -8.53 -0.56
C VAL A 469 9.41 -10.02 -0.44
N GLY A 470 8.35 -10.45 -1.13
CA GLY A 470 7.86 -11.82 -1.05
C GLY A 470 7.43 -12.27 0.34
N GLY A 471 7.17 -11.34 1.27
CA GLY A 471 6.82 -11.65 2.66
C GLY A 471 7.97 -12.22 3.50
N GLY A 472 9.21 -11.80 3.22
CA GLY A 472 10.38 -12.20 4.02
C GLY A 472 11.25 -13.30 3.41
N ILE A 473 10.93 -13.76 2.20
CA ILE A 473 11.60 -14.90 1.53
C ILE A 473 11.95 -14.60 0.06
N GLY A 474 12.17 -13.33 -0.29
CA GLY A 474 12.09 -12.86 -1.67
C GLY A 474 13.34 -12.22 -2.30
N ILE A 475 14.51 -12.23 -1.67
CA ILE A 475 15.74 -11.61 -2.21
C ILE A 475 16.90 -12.62 -2.18
N THR A 476 16.89 -13.58 -3.09
CA THR A 476 17.93 -14.62 -3.19
C THR A 476 18.48 -14.78 -4.61
N GLU A 477 17.65 -14.48 -5.62
CA GLU A 477 18.05 -14.52 -7.03
C GLU A 477 18.84 -13.28 -7.45
N LEU A 478 19.60 -13.41 -8.56
CA LEU A 478 20.56 -12.41 -9.02
C LEU A 478 19.94 -11.01 -9.20
N GLN A 479 18.87 -10.90 -9.99
CA GLN A 479 18.17 -9.63 -10.23
C GLN A 479 17.57 -9.07 -8.94
N SER A 480 17.01 -9.94 -8.11
CA SER A 480 16.35 -9.53 -6.86
C SER A 480 17.33 -8.94 -5.86
N ARG A 481 18.55 -9.49 -5.77
CA ARG A 481 19.64 -8.92 -4.97
C ARG A 481 20.09 -7.56 -5.53
N GLY A 482 20.16 -7.43 -6.86
CA GLY A 482 20.43 -6.15 -7.50
C GLY A 482 19.37 -5.07 -7.21
N LEU A 483 18.09 -5.45 -7.21
CA LEU A 483 17.00 -4.57 -6.77
C LEU A 483 17.18 -4.18 -5.28
N GLY A 484 17.62 -5.12 -4.44
CA GLY A 484 18.05 -4.90 -3.05
C GLY A 484 19.00 -3.72 -2.90
N GLU A 485 20.12 -3.74 -3.63
CA GLU A 485 21.10 -2.64 -3.64
C GLU A 485 20.49 -1.30 -4.07
N GLY A 486 19.65 -1.32 -5.11
CA GLY A 486 19.04 -0.10 -5.63
C GLY A 486 17.97 0.51 -4.72
N TRP A 487 17.20 -0.32 -4.00
CA TRP A 487 16.30 0.17 -2.96
C TRP A 487 17.08 0.81 -1.83
N SER A 488 18.18 0.20 -1.41
CA SER A 488 19.02 0.71 -0.32
C SER A 488 19.62 2.09 -0.62
N ASP A 489 20.22 2.27 -1.80
CA ASP A 489 20.70 3.58 -2.25
C ASP A 489 19.56 4.62 -2.32
N PHE A 490 18.40 4.21 -2.86
CA PHE A 490 17.27 5.12 -3.02
C PHE A 490 16.77 5.63 -1.66
N TYR A 491 16.56 4.74 -0.68
CA TYR A 491 16.06 5.16 0.64
C TYR A 491 17.05 6.07 1.35
N ALA A 492 18.33 5.71 1.37
CA ALA A 492 19.37 6.52 1.99
C ALA A 492 19.34 7.97 1.47
N LEU A 493 19.36 8.13 0.14
CA LEU A 493 19.38 9.44 -0.50
C LEU A 493 18.04 10.18 -0.38
N ALA A 494 16.91 9.49 -0.56
CA ALA A 494 15.59 10.14 -0.54
C ALA A 494 15.18 10.60 0.86
N ILE A 495 15.58 9.85 1.91
CA ILE A 495 15.28 10.19 3.30
C ILE A 495 16.09 11.38 3.80
N LEU A 496 17.36 11.48 3.39
CA LEU A 496 18.26 12.57 3.78
C LEU A 496 18.02 13.86 2.97
N SER A 497 17.34 13.78 1.83
CA SER A 497 17.13 14.93 0.95
C SER A 497 16.31 16.05 1.61
N GLU A 498 16.79 17.28 1.45
CA GLU A 498 16.24 18.48 2.05
C GLU A 498 15.26 19.23 1.13
N SER A 499 14.50 20.16 1.72
CA SER A 499 13.49 20.94 1.01
C SER A 499 14.03 21.84 -0.12
N GLY A 500 15.32 22.19 -0.06
CA GLY A 500 16.00 23.08 -1.00
C GLY A 500 16.77 22.37 -2.12
N ASP A 501 16.87 21.04 -2.06
CA ASP A 501 17.67 20.27 -3.00
C ASP A 501 17.03 20.26 -4.39
N ASP A 502 17.83 20.49 -5.44
CA ASP A 502 17.37 20.29 -6.81
C ASP A 502 17.24 18.79 -7.10
N PRO A 503 16.03 18.25 -7.34
CA PRO A 503 15.83 16.82 -7.60
C PRO A 503 16.54 16.32 -8.87
N ASN A 504 16.97 17.21 -9.77
CA ASN A 504 17.68 16.88 -11.01
C ASN A 504 19.20 17.01 -10.92
N ALA A 505 19.72 17.45 -9.77
CA ALA A 505 21.15 17.57 -9.55
C ALA A 505 21.84 16.20 -9.45
N THR A 506 23.08 16.22 -9.01
CA THR A 506 23.96 15.06 -8.84
C THR A 506 24.03 14.66 -7.39
N TYR A 507 23.77 13.39 -7.10
CA TYR A 507 23.81 12.84 -5.75
C TYR A 507 24.81 11.70 -5.73
N ALA A 508 25.76 11.78 -4.80
CA ALA A 508 26.80 10.78 -4.62
C ALA A 508 26.46 9.96 -3.38
N MET A 509 26.59 8.64 -3.46
CA MET A 509 26.35 7.73 -2.34
C MET A 509 27.63 7.49 -1.54
N GLY A 510 27.58 7.61 -0.21
CA GLY A 510 28.74 7.40 0.67
C GLY A 510 29.87 8.39 0.39
N ALA A 511 29.52 9.64 0.08
CA ALA A 511 30.47 10.64 -0.39
C ALA A 511 31.56 10.95 0.66
N TYR A 512 31.24 10.92 1.95
CA TYR A 512 32.24 11.11 2.99
C TYR A 512 33.16 9.90 3.09
N ALA A 513 32.65 8.69 3.26
CA ALA A 513 33.51 7.54 3.51
C ALA A 513 34.45 7.23 2.32
N SER A 514 34.00 7.47 1.09
CA SER A 514 34.69 7.13 -0.16
C SER A 514 35.87 8.04 -0.57
N TYR A 515 36.26 9.02 0.25
CA TYR A 515 37.42 9.86 -0.06
C TYR A 515 38.71 9.02 -0.17
N LEU A 516 39.42 9.16 -1.30
CA LEU A 516 40.60 8.38 -1.67
C LEU A 516 40.34 6.89 -1.92
N LEU A 517 39.07 6.47 -2.04
CA LEU A 517 38.73 5.14 -2.55
C LEU A 517 39.30 4.98 -3.97
N GLY A 518 40.07 3.92 -4.21
CA GLY A 518 40.77 3.72 -5.49
C GLY A 518 41.73 4.85 -5.87
N GLY A 519 42.16 5.68 -4.89
CA GLY A 519 42.98 6.87 -5.13
C GLY A 519 42.21 8.10 -5.65
N SER A 520 40.88 8.04 -5.75
CA SER A 520 40.04 9.13 -6.25
C SER A 520 39.71 10.15 -5.15
N SER A 521 39.78 11.44 -5.48
CA SER A 521 39.32 12.53 -4.62
C SER A 521 37.99 13.15 -5.10
N GLU A 522 37.34 12.56 -6.09
CA GLU A 522 36.10 13.06 -6.73
C GLU A 522 34.83 12.46 -6.10
N ASN A 523 34.93 12.06 -4.83
CA ASN A 523 33.92 11.37 -4.03
C ASN A 523 32.60 12.16 -3.88
N TYR A 524 32.61 13.49 -3.96
CA TYR A 524 31.38 14.31 -3.95
C TYR A 524 30.70 14.44 -5.33
N TYR A 525 31.24 13.77 -6.35
CA TYR A 525 30.56 13.55 -7.62
C TYR A 525 30.18 12.08 -7.77
N TYR A 526 31.09 11.15 -7.51
CA TYR A 526 30.86 9.72 -7.77
C TYR A 526 30.41 8.91 -6.56
N GLY A 527 30.85 9.28 -5.36
CA GLY A 527 30.71 8.44 -4.17
C GLY A 527 31.29 7.04 -4.40
N ILE A 528 30.52 6.02 -3.98
CA ILE A 528 30.84 4.59 -4.15
C ILE A 528 30.19 3.94 -5.38
N ARG A 529 29.67 4.71 -6.33
CA ARG A 529 28.98 4.20 -7.54
C ARG A 529 29.70 4.63 -8.83
N ARG A 530 29.37 4.02 -9.97
CA ARG A 530 30.04 4.30 -11.25
C ARG A 530 29.68 5.67 -11.79
N TYR A 531 28.46 6.13 -11.53
CA TYR A 531 27.95 7.45 -11.89
C TYR A 531 27.18 8.07 -10.70
N PRO A 532 27.12 9.41 -10.57
CA PRO A 532 26.18 10.05 -9.64
C PRO A 532 24.75 9.64 -9.96
N TYR A 533 23.85 9.64 -8.98
CA TYR A 533 22.43 9.65 -9.25
C TYR A 533 22.00 11.01 -9.76
N SER A 534 21.44 11.05 -10.97
CA SER A 534 20.94 12.27 -11.60
C SER A 534 19.91 11.91 -12.67
N THR A 535 18.93 12.78 -12.86
CA THR A 535 17.97 12.67 -13.97
C THR A 535 18.56 13.09 -15.31
N ASP A 536 19.78 13.63 -15.34
CA ASP A 536 20.49 14.00 -16.56
C ASP A 536 21.29 12.81 -17.11
N LEU A 537 20.91 12.33 -18.30
CA LEU A 537 21.58 11.21 -18.98
C LEU A 537 23.03 11.51 -19.36
N SER A 538 23.43 12.80 -19.42
CA SER A 538 24.83 13.19 -19.62
C SER A 538 25.69 13.07 -18.36
N LYS A 539 25.07 12.77 -17.22
CA LYS A 539 25.74 12.54 -15.93
C LYS A 539 25.58 11.11 -15.44
N ASN A 540 24.39 10.52 -15.65
CA ASN A 540 24.12 9.11 -15.39
C ASN A 540 23.44 8.49 -16.62
N PRO A 541 24.16 7.73 -17.46
CA PRO A 541 23.65 7.22 -18.72
C PRO A 541 22.95 5.87 -18.59
N LEU A 542 22.88 5.30 -17.39
CA LEU A 542 22.47 3.92 -17.18
C LEU A 542 21.01 3.70 -17.56
N THR A 543 20.75 2.66 -18.36
CA THR A 543 19.41 2.15 -18.70
C THR A 543 19.30 0.65 -18.41
N PHE A 544 18.11 0.09 -18.61
CA PHE A 544 17.82 -1.30 -18.31
C PHE A 544 18.77 -2.30 -18.98
N LYS A 545 19.30 -2.01 -20.17
CA LYS A 545 20.27 -2.90 -20.83
C LYS A 545 21.61 -3.02 -20.06
N ASP A 546 21.95 -2.04 -19.23
CA ASP A 546 23.23 -1.96 -18.54
C ASP A 546 23.33 -2.91 -17.33
N ILE A 547 22.33 -3.76 -17.12
CA ILE A 547 22.43 -4.93 -16.24
C ILE A 547 22.83 -6.22 -16.98
N ASP A 548 22.74 -6.22 -18.32
CA ASP A 548 23.08 -7.38 -19.15
C ASP A 548 24.53 -7.27 -19.65
N PRO A 549 25.45 -8.17 -19.26
CA PRO A 549 26.84 -8.15 -19.70
C PRO A 549 27.05 -8.20 -21.22
N GLN A 550 26.06 -8.66 -21.99
CA GLN A 550 26.13 -8.72 -23.46
C GLN A 550 25.66 -7.43 -24.13
N GLN A 551 25.00 -6.53 -23.40
CA GLN A 551 24.39 -5.31 -23.95
C GLN A 551 24.87 -4.03 -23.28
N ALA A 552 25.46 -4.15 -22.08
CA ALA A 552 25.94 -3.02 -21.30
C ALA A 552 26.93 -2.17 -22.08
N SER A 553 26.72 -0.86 -22.01
CA SER A 553 27.55 0.14 -22.67
C SER A 553 28.59 0.69 -21.69
N PRO A 554 29.84 0.91 -22.13
CA PRO A 554 30.83 1.64 -21.32
C PRO A 554 30.53 3.14 -21.24
N HIS A 555 29.59 3.65 -22.05
CA HIS A 555 29.16 5.05 -22.08
C HIS A 555 30.32 6.05 -22.11
N THR A 556 31.25 5.88 -23.05
CA THR A 556 32.55 6.59 -23.09
C THR A 556 32.47 8.12 -23.14
N ASP A 557 31.31 8.67 -23.51
CA ASP A 557 31.08 10.12 -23.59
C ASP A 557 30.60 10.72 -22.26
N VAL A 558 30.32 9.90 -21.24
CA VAL A 558 29.87 10.31 -19.91
C VAL A 558 30.95 9.98 -18.88
N PRO A 559 31.38 10.95 -18.04
CA PRO A 559 32.41 10.70 -17.03
C PRO A 559 32.03 9.57 -16.06
N GLN A 560 32.84 8.52 -16.01
CA GLN A 560 32.70 7.40 -15.06
C GLN A 560 33.68 7.54 -13.89
N SER A 561 33.30 7.03 -12.72
CA SER A 561 34.14 7.01 -11.52
C SER A 561 35.52 6.38 -11.79
N PRO A 562 36.63 7.08 -11.51
CA PRO A 562 37.96 6.52 -11.66
C PRO A 562 38.28 5.44 -10.63
N ALA A 563 37.52 5.38 -9.52
CA ALA A 563 37.66 4.35 -8.49
C ALA A 563 37.00 3.02 -8.87
N LEU A 564 36.03 3.05 -9.79
CA LEU A 564 35.18 1.92 -10.15
C LEU A 564 35.17 1.76 -11.68
N PRO A 565 36.21 1.14 -12.26
CA PRO A 565 36.30 0.94 -13.70
C PRO A 565 35.19 0.00 -14.21
N PHE A 566 34.99 -0.02 -15.52
CA PHE A 566 34.01 -0.91 -16.15
C PHE A 566 34.24 -2.38 -15.73
N ALA A 567 33.24 -2.96 -15.07
CA ALA A 567 33.24 -4.28 -14.47
C ALA A 567 31.94 -5.02 -14.86
N PRO A 568 31.79 -6.33 -14.55
CA PRO A 568 30.66 -7.13 -15.03
C PRO A 568 29.31 -6.47 -14.70
N ALA A 569 28.49 -6.23 -15.72
CA ALA A 569 27.25 -5.45 -15.59
C ALA A 569 26.19 -6.14 -14.72
N ASP A 570 26.32 -7.46 -14.53
CA ASP A 570 25.47 -8.33 -13.72
C ASP A 570 25.90 -8.42 -12.24
N GLU A 571 26.93 -7.69 -11.83
CA GLU A 571 27.24 -7.49 -10.41
C GLU A 571 26.07 -6.76 -9.72
N ILE A 572 25.73 -7.11 -8.47
CA ILE A 572 24.47 -6.68 -7.84
C ILE A 572 24.42 -5.17 -7.56
N HIS A 573 25.53 -4.52 -7.23
CA HIS A 573 25.56 -3.06 -7.05
C HIS A 573 25.43 -2.35 -8.40
N HIS A 574 26.04 -2.90 -9.47
CA HIS A 574 25.83 -2.37 -10.82
C HIS A 574 24.38 -2.45 -11.28
N GLN A 575 23.68 -3.53 -10.91
CA GLN A 575 22.24 -3.66 -11.10
C GLN A 575 21.46 -2.64 -10.25
N GLY A 576 21.88 -2.47 -9.00
CA GLY A 576 21.30 -1.50 -8.06
C GLY A 576 21.34 -0.07 -8.57
N GLU A 577 22.44 0.35 -9.21
CA GLU A 577 22.55 1.68 -9.82
C GLU A 577 21.47 1.95 -10.87
N VAL A 578 21.15 0.95 -11.69
CA VAL A 578 20.08 1.05 -12.72
C VAL A 578 18.71 1.17 -12.05
N TRP A 579 18.47 0.40 -10.99
CA TRP A 579 17.20 0.44 -10.26
C TRP A 579 17.01 1.75 -9.50
N CYS A 580 18.01 2.15 -8.71
CA CYS A 580 17.98 3.39 -7.95
C CYS A 580 17.76 4.60 -8.86
N VAL A 581 18.49 4.70 -9.99
CA VAL A 581 18.31 5.86 -10.89
C VAL A 581 16.92 5.89 -11.53
N ALA A 582 16.28 4.74 -11.79
CA ALA A 582 14.89 4.71 -12.27
C ALA A 582 13.89 5.18 -11.20
N LEU A 583 14.09 4.78 -9.95
CA LEU A 583 13.32 5.30 -8.82
C LEU A 583 13.59 6.80 -8.58
N TRP A 584 14.81 7.26 -8.82
CA TRP A 584 15.20 8.67 -8.73
C TRP A 584 14.47 9.53 -9.76
N GLU A 585 14.29 9.04 -10.99
CA GLU A 585 13.47 9.68 -12.03
C GLU A 585 12.00 9.77 -11.60
N ALA A 586 11.47 8.71 -10.98
CA ALA A 586 10.09 8.66 -10.49
C ALA A 586 9.91 9.69 -9.37
N ARG A 587 10.81 9.70 -8.39
CA ARG A 587 10.87 10.69 -7.31
C ARG A 587 10.89 12.12 -7.86
N ALA A 588 11.79 12.44 -8.79
CA ALA A 588 11.89 13.77 -9.37
C ALA A 588 10.61 14.19 -10.10
N SER A 589 9.95 13.26 -10.79
CA SER A 589 8.67 13.51 -11.46
C SER A 589 7.53 13.78 -10.47
N LEU A 590 7.47 13.02 -9.37
CA LEU A 590 6.50 13.27 -8.30
C LEU A 590 6.76 14.57 -7.54
N ILE A 591 8.03 14.92 -7.32
CA ILE A 591 8.44 16.22 -6.74
C ILE A 591 8.00 17.37 -7.65
N ALA A 592 8.21 17.25 -8.96
CA ALA A 592 7.78 18.28 -9.91
C ALA A 592 6.25 18.49 -9.88
N LYS A 593 5.49 17.43 -9.63
CA LYS A 593 4.02 17.45 -9.58
C LYS A 593 3.45 17.93 -8.24
N TRP A 594 4.00 17.44 -7.13
CA TRP A 594 3.43 17.60 -5.79
C TRP A 594 4.24 18.52 -4.86
N GLY A 595 5.42 18.97 -5.30
CA GLY A 595 6.40 19.71 -4.51
C GLY A 595 7.37 18.80 -3.75
N GLN A 596 8.51 19.33 -3.32
CA GLN A 596 9.64 18.58 -2.73
C GLN A 596 9.22 17.63 -1.61
N GLY A 597 8.64 18.15 -0.52
CA GLY A 597 8.28 17.34 0.65
C GLY A 597 7.21 16.29 0.34
N THR A 598 6.11 16.70 -0.30
CA THR A 598 4.99 15.80 -0.63
C THR A 598 5.39 14.76 -1.66
N GLY A 599 6.09 15.14 -2.72
CA GLY A 599 6.51 14.23 -3.79
C GLY A 599 7.54 13.20 -3.31
N ASN A 600 8.50 13.62 -2.48
CA ASN A 600 9.47 12.73 -1.85
C ASN A 600 8.80 11.71 -0.92
N GLU A 601 7.97 12.19 0.02
CA GLU A 601 7.21 11.35 0.94
C GLU A 601 6.31 10.37 0.20
N ARG A 602 5.66 10.83 -0.87
CA ARG A 602 4.79 10.01 -1.70
C ARG A 602 5.55 8.89 -2.40
N MET A 603 6.73 9.17 -2.95
CA MET A 603 7.57 8.13 -3.54
C MET A 603 8.03 7.09 -2.51
N LEU A 604 8.45 7.53 -1.31
CA LEU A 604 8.85 6.64 -0.22
C LEU A 604 7.70 5.71 0.22
N ARG A 605 6.47 6.22 0.31
CA ARG A 605 5.28 5.42 0.63
C ARG A 605 4.99 4.40 -0.47
N LEU A 606 4.87 4.86 -1.71
CA LEU A 606 4.63 3.99 -2.87
C LEU A 606 5.64 2.86 -2.95
N LEU A 607 6.92 3.15 -2.69
CA LEU A 607 7.97 2.14 -2.73
C LEU A 607 7.88 1.15 -1.56
N THR A 608 7.56 1.63 -0.36
CA THR A 608 7.37 0.77 0.83
C THR A 608 6.20 -0.19 0.64
N ASP A 609 5.12 0.27 0.00
CA ASP A 609 3.95 -0.54 -0.32
C ASP A 609 4.20 -1.46 -1.52
N ALA A 610 4.92 -1.00 -2.53
CA ALA A 610 5.35 -1.82 -3.67
C ALA A 610 6.16 -3.04 -3.24
N MET A 611 7.05 -2.90 -2.24
CA MET A 611 7.80 -4.04 -1.70
C MET A 611 6.88 -5.17 -1.18
N ASN A 612 5.70 -4.85 -0.63
CA ASN A 612 4.72 -5.88 -0.22
C ASN A 612 4.01 -6.55 -1.37
N LEU A 613 3.80 -5.80 -2.45
CA LEU A 613 3.09 -6.26 -3.64
C LEU A 613 4.01 -7.08 -4.55
N THR A 614 5.31 -6.98 -4.33
CA THR A 614 6.35 -7.64 -5.10
C THR A 614 6.38 -9.14 -4.79
N PRO A 615 6.39 -10.04 -5.80
CA PRO A 615 6.49 -11.47 -5.57
C PRO A 615 7.87 -11.84 -4.98
N PRO A 616 8.04 -13.05 -4.41
CA PRO A 616 9.37 -13.55 -4.07
C PRO A 616 10.28 -13.61 -5.30
N ASN A 617 11.52 -13.19 -5.14
CA ASN A 617 12.55 -13.13 -6.18
C ASN A 617 12.09 -12.40 -7.45
N PRO A 618 11.68 -11.13 -7.33
CA PRO A 618 11.20 -10.36 -8.47
C PRO A 618 12.30 -10.10 -9.50
N ASP A 619 11.91 -10.03 -10.76
CA ASP A 619 12.69 -9.36 -11.80
C ASP A 619 12.41 -7.84 -11.80
N PHE A 620 13.22 -7.06 -12.53
CA PHE A 620 13.08 -5.60 -12.58
C PHE A 620 11.71 -5.13 -13.09
N ARG A 621 11.10 -5.88 -14.02
CA ARG A 621 9.79 -5.53 -14.57
C ARG A 621 8.68 -5.77 -13.53
N GLN A 622 8.77 -6.87 -12.78
CA GLN A 622 7.84 -7.16 -11.70
C GLN A 622 7.94 -6.12 -10.57
N ALA A 623 9.15 -5.70 -10.21
CA ALA A 623 9.35 -4.63 -9.22
C ALA A 623 8.77 -3.28 -9.70
N ARG A 624 8.98 -2.91 -10.97
CA ARG A 624 8.32 -1.74 -11.60
C ARG A 624 6.80 -1.85 -11.52
N ASP A 625 6.25 -2.99 -11.96
CA ASP A 625 4.80 -3.20 -12.00
C ASP A 625 4.19 -3.13 -10.59
N ALA A 626 4.93 -3.52 -9.55
CA ALA A 626 4.53 -3.35 -8.15
C ALA A 626 4.47 -1.88 -7.71
N VAL A 627 5.40 -1.02 -8.16
CA VAL A 627 5.36 0.44 -7.90
C VAL A 627 4.13 1.08 -8.57
N LEU A 628 3.84 0.70 -9.81
CA LEU A 628 2.65 1.17 -10.53
C LEU A 628 1.36 0.68 -9.85
N LEU A 629 1.34 -0.56 -9.37
CA LEU A 629 0.20 -1.11 -8.65
C LEU A 629 -0.02 -0.42 -7.30
N ALA A 630 1.05 -0.07 -6.58
CA ALA A 630 0.96 0.70 -5.35
C ALA A 630 0.24 2.04 -5.60
N ASP A 631 0.59 2.77 -6.67
CA ASP A 631 -0.10 4.02 -7.00
C ASP A 631 -1.57 3.83 -7.36
N LEU A 632 -1.90 2.73 -8.05
CA LEU A 632 -3.28 2.40 -8.34
C LEU A 632 -4.11 2.15 -7.06
N ILE A 633 -3.50 1.54 -6.04
CA ILE A 633 -4.15 1.23 -4.77
C ILE A 633 -4.26 2.48 -3.89
N ASP A 634 -3.17 3.24 -3.76
CA ASP A 634 -3.06 4.31 -2.78
C ASP A 634 -3.68 5.62 -3.27
N HIS A 635 -3.64 5.85 -4.59
CA HIS A 635 -3.99 7.13 -5.20
C HIS A 635 -4.89 7.02 -6.43
N ASP A 636 -5.56 5.88 -6.63
CA ASP A 636 -6.43 5.64 -7.79
C ASP A 636 -5.69 5.81 -9.14
N GLY A 637 -4.36 5.60 -9.16
CA GLY A 637 -3.53 5.72 -10.35
C GLY A 637 -3.18 7.15 -10.75
N ALA A 638 -3.33 8.11 -9.82
CA ALA A 638 -3.14 9.52 -10.08
C ALA A 638 -1.74 9.87 -10.62
N ASP A 639 -0.71 9.05 -10.35
CA ASP A 639 0.68 9.29 -10.75
C ASP A 639 1.23 8.33 -11.80
N LEU A 640 0.40 7.44 -12.34
CA LEU A 640 0.82 6.43 -13.32
C LEU A 640 1.58 7.05 -14.51
N LEU A 641 1.17 8.22 -14.99
CA LEU A 641 1.84 8.88 -16.11
C LEU A 641 3.28 9.30 -15.76
N GLU A 642 3.47 9.89 -14.58
CA GLU A 642 4.79 10.29 -14.08
C GLU A 642 5.70 9.07 -13.87
N LEU A 643 5.16 8.02 -13.23
CA LEU A 643 5.89 6.78 -12.98
C LEU A 643 6.28 6.07 -14.28
N TRP A 644 5.37 5.95 -15.25
CA TRP A 644 5.66 5.34 -16.54
C TRP A 644 6.73 6.11 -17.30
N LYS A 645 6.68 7.45 -17.32
CA LYS A 645 7.71 8.27 -17.97
C LYS A 645 9.09 8.05 -17.34
N ALA A 646 9.15 7.98 -16.01
CA ALA A 646 10.39 7.73 -15.29
C ALA A 646 11.02 6.38 -15.65
N PHE A 647 10.25 5.30 -15.56
CA PHE A 647 10.74 3.95 -15.91
C PHE A 647 11.07 3.82 -17.40
N ALA A 648 10.22 4.35 -18.28
CA ALA A 648 10.45 4.33 -19.73
C ALA A 648 11.74 5.08 -20.10
N LYS A 649 12.04 6.22 -19.48
CA LYS A 649 13.29 6.97 -19.70
C LYS A 649 14.54 6.13 -19.39
N ARG A 650 14.45 5.20 -18.45
CA ARG A 650 15.52 4.26 -18.08
C ARG A 650 15.41 2.89 -18.76
N GLY A 651 14.67 2.80 -19.87
CA GLY A 651 14.58 1.58 -20.68
C GLY A 651 13.61 0.52 -20.13
N MET A 652 12.83 0.84 -19.10
CA MET A 652 11.80 -0.03 -18.51
C MET A 652 10.38 0.38 -18.94
N GLY A 653 10.19 0.72 -20.22
CA GLY A 653 8.90 1.08 -20.82
C GLY A 653 7.93 -0.09 -20.98
N ALA A 654 6.73 0.16 -21.47
CA ALA A 654 5.62 -0.80 -21.46
C ALA A 654 5.93 -2.11 -22.19
N SER A 655 6.64 -2.03 -23.33
CA SER A 655 7.04 -3.20 -24.12
C SER A 655 8.37 -3.85 -23.71
N SER A 656 9.01 -3.39 -22.63
CA SER A 656 10.27 -3.97 -22.14
C SER A 656 10.09 -5.41 -21.63
N LEU A 657 11.18 -6.18 -21.72
CA LEU A 657 11.22 -7.59 -21.31
C LEU A 657 12.38 -7.83 -20.34
N ALA A 658 12.07 -8.47 -19.21
CA ALA A 658 13.05 -8.99 -18.27
C ALA A 658 13.20 -10.52 -18.47
N PRO A 659 14.42 -11.07 -18.43
CA PRO A 659 14.62 -12.51 -18.31
C PRO A 659 14.25 -12.99 -16.89
N PRO A 660 14.21 -14.31 -16.62
CA PRO A 660 14.01 -14.83 -15.27
C PRO A 660 15.01 -14.24 -14.27
N SER A 661 14.59 -14.03 -13.02
CA SER A 661 15.36 -13.34 -11.97
C SER A 661 16.75 -13.93 -11.68
N SER A 662 17.00 -15.19 -12.06
CA SER A 662 18.29 -15.88 -11.91
C SER A 662 19.38 -15.41 -12.88
N THR A 663 19.05 -14.57 -13.86
CA THR A 663 20.01 -14.04 -14.85
C THR A 663 19.60 -12.65 -15.31
N THR A 664 20.55 -11.84 -15.77
CA THR A 664 20.28 -10.56 -16.45
C THR A 664 20.42 -10.67 -17.97
N ALA A 665 20.91 -11.80 -18.48
CA ALA A 665 21.12 -11.98 -19.92
C ALA A 665 19.79 -12.10 -20.66
N GLY A 666 19.61 -11.27 -21.69
CA GLY A 666 18.41 -11.26 -22.53
C GLY A 666 17.40 -10.17 -22.17
N VAL A 667 17.75 -9.22 -21.31
CA VAL A 667 16.98 -7.98 -21.10
C VAL A 667 16.70 -7.31 -22.44
N ARG A 668 15.51 -6.74 -22.61
CA ARG A 668 15.21 -5.87 -23.76
C ARG A 668 14.61 -4.57 -23.27
N GLU A 669 15.35 -3.49 -23.50
CA GLU A 669 14.88 -2.16 -23.17
C GLU A 669 13.73 -1.73 -24.08
N ALA A 670 12.84 -0.92 -23.52
CA ALA A 670 11.84 -0.19 -24.26
C ALA A 670 11.60 1.17 -23.62
N PHE A 671 11.20 2.15 -24.42
CA PHE A 671 11.02 3.54 -23.99
C PHE A 671 9.60 4.05 -24.23
N ASP A 672 8.69 3.15 -24.63
CA ASP A 672 7.28 3.45 -24.86
C ASP A 672 6.49 3.53 -23.56
N LEU A 673 5.47 4.38 -23.53
CA LEU A 673 4.44 4.41 -22.50
C LEU A 673 3.30 3.47 -22.90
N PRO A 674 2.50 2.94 -21.95
CA PRO A 674 1.28 2.21 -22.29
C PRO A 674 0.34 3.09 -23.11
N ASP A 675 -0.39 2.49 -24.05
CA ASP A 675 -1.47 3.22 -24.71
C ASP A 675 -2.64 3.36 -23.72
N GLU A 676 -2.96 4.61 -23.38
CA GLU A 676 -4.12 4.94 -22.51
C GLU A 676 -5.45 4.72 -23.25
N LEU A 677 -5.41 4.59 -24.57
CA LEU A 677 -6.53 4.14 -25.38
C LEU A 677 -6.61 2.61 -25.32
N VAL A 678 -7.70 2.06 -24.80
CA VAL A 678 -7.97 0.63 -24.79
C VAL A 678 -9.17 0.37 -25.68
N VAL A 679 -8.98 -0.45 -26.72
CA VAL A 679 -10.04 -0.84 -27.64
C VAL A 679 -10.24 -2.35 -27.57
N GLY A 680 -11.47 -2.78 -27.26
CA GLY A 680 -11.86 -4.17 -27.33
C GLY A 680 -12.15 -4.59 -28.78
N PRO A 681 -11.80 -5.82 -29.19
CA PRO A 681 -12.25 -6.34 -30.48
C PRO A 681 -13.79 -6.42 -30.52
N PRO A 682 -14.42 -6.28 -31.69
CA PRO A 682 -15.87 -6.32 -31.76
C PRO A 682 -16.36 -7.74 -31.47
N SER A 683 -17.55 -7.84 -30.86
CA SER A 683 -18.14 -9.15 -30.50
C SER A 683 -18.28 -10.11 -31.70
N ARG A 684 -18.37 -9.58 -32.93
CA ARG A 684 -18.30 -10.32 -34.21
C ARG A 684 -17.64 -9.46 -35.31
N PRO A 685 -16.42 -9.72 -35.79
CA PRO A 685 -15.73 -8.85 -36.76
C PRO A 685 -16.17 -9.07 -38.22
N GLN A 686 -17.44 -9.39 -38.47
CA GLN A 686 -17.91 -9.75 -39.82
C GLN A 686 -19.33 -9.29 -40.10
N PHE A 687 -19.49 -8.66 -41.26
CA PHE A 687 -20.77 -8.44 -41.92
C PHE A 687 -21.02 -9.50 -42.99
N ARG A 688 -22.29 -9.86 -43.20
CA ARG A 688 -22.67 -10.79 -44.26
C ARG A 688 -24.06 -10.52 -44.80
N GLY A 689 -24.28 -10.79 -46.08
CA GLY A 689 -25.59 -10.63 -46.73
C GLY A 689 -25.53 -10.92 -48.22
N PRO A 690 -26.68 -10.98 -48.92
CA PRO A 690 -26.70 -11.16 -50.36
C PRO A 690 -26.25 -9.90 -51.10
N ALA A 691 -25.87 -10.03 -52.37
CA ALA A 691 -25.63 -8.90 -53.26
C ALA A 691 -26.88 -8.00 -53.33
N GLY A 692 -26.70 -6.70 -53.08
CA GLY A 692 -27.82 -5.74 -52.94
C GLY A 692 -28.33 -5.54 -51.51
N GLY A 693 -27.86 -6.31 -50.52
CA GLY A 693 -28.29 -6.25 -49.12
C GLY A 693 -29.62 -6.97 -48.85
N PRO A 694 -30.09 -7.00 -47.59
CA PRO A 694 -29.51 -6.36 -46.40
C PRO A 694 -28.30 -7.13 -45.83
N PHE A 695 -27.40 -6.41 -45.15
CA PHE A 695 -26.25 -6.99 -44.47
C PHE A 695 -26.51 -7.10 -42.95
N GLN A 696 -25.96 -8.15 -42.34
CA GLN A 696 -26.11 -8.46 -40.93
C GLN A 696 -24.73 -8.74 -40.30
N PRO A 697 -24.46 -8.30 -39.05
CA PRO A 697 -25.31 -7.42 -38.24
C PRO A 697 -25.43 -6.02 -38.86
N GLU A 698 -26.38 -5.20 -38.41
CA GLU A 698 -26.57 -3.84 -38.94
C GLU A 698 -25.37 -2.91 -38.61
N TRP A 699 -24.70 -3.16 -37.48
CA TRP A 699 -23.44 -2.53 -37.09
C TRP A 699 -22.57 -3.48 -36.25
N LEU A 700 -21.29 -3.12 -36.13
CA LEU A 700 -20.35 -3.70 -35.17
C LEU A 700 -20.11 -2.72 -34.04
N THR A 701 -20.12 -3.21 -32.80
CA THR A 701 -19.82 -2.41 -31.62
C THR A 701 -18.41 -2.72 -31.14
N TYR A 702 -17.60 -1.68 -30.98
CA TYR A 702 -16.30 -1.70 -30.33
C TYR A 702 -16.43 -1.05 -28.96
N GLU A 703 -15.91 -1.72 -27.92
CA GLU A 703 -15.74 -1.09 -26.61
C GLU A 703 -14.47 -0.24 -26.64
N VAL A 704 -14.60 1.05 -26.37
CA VAL A 704 -13.47 2.00 -26.35
C VAL A 704 -13.38 2.61 -24.97
N ARG A 705 -12.19 2.59 -24.38
CA ARG A 705 -11.92 3.21 -23.09
C ARG A 705 -10.71 4.10 -23.20
N ASP A 706 -10.90 5.38 -22.94
CA ASP A 706 -9.82 6.37 -22.82
C ASP A 706 -9.48 6.50 -21.33
N LEU A 707 -8.28 6.04 -20.96
CA LEU A 707 -7.76 6.11 -19.60
C LEU A 707 -6.99 7.42 -19.35
N SER A 708 -6.91 8.32 -20.34
CA SER A 708 -6.18 9.58 -20.22
C SER A 708 -6.93 10.63 -19.41
N THR A 709 -6.17 11.57 -18.83
CA THR A 709 -6.73 12.77 -18.20
C THR A 709 -7.08 13.88 -19.21
N ASN A 710 -6.67 13.73 -20.48
CA ASN A 710 -6.87 14.68 -21.58
C ASN A 710 -7.87 14.11 -22.61
N TYR A 711 -9.15 14.28 -22.31
CA TYR A 711 -10.26 13.67 -23.04
C TYR A 711 -10.28 13.98 -24.54
N GLY A 712 -10.55 12.94 -25.35
CA GLY A 712 -10.97 13.08 -26.75
C GLY A 712 -9.84 13.23 -27.76
N ALA A 713 -8.59 12.99 -27.36
CA ALA A 713 -7.44 13.03 -28.25
C ALA A 713 -7.19 11.68 -28.95
N TRP A 714 -8.23 11.09 -29.55
CA TRP A 714 -8.11 9.89 -30.37
C TRP A 714 -9.06 9.95 -31.58
N SER A 715 -8.79 9.16 -32.60
CA SER A 715 -9.62 9.06 -33.81
C SER A 715 -9.74 7.62 -34.29
N ALA A 716 -10.92 7.24 -34.77
CA ALA A 716 -11.13 5.98 -35.49
C ALA A 716 -11.31 6.26 -36.99
N THR A 717 -10.61 5.53 -37.83
CA THR A 717 -10.69 5.66 -39.29
C THR A 717 -10.83 4.29 -39.96
N ASP A 718 -11.64 4.22 -41.02
CA ASP A 718 -11.71 3.07 -41.91
C ASP A 718 -10.94 3.32 -43.22
N ASN A 719 -10.59 2.26 -43.93
CA ASN A 719 -9.93 2.33 -45.23
C ASN A 719 -10.78 1.75 -46.39
N ALA A 720 -12.08 1.53 -46.17
CA ALA A 720 -12.95 0.85 -47.11
C ALA A 720 -14.11 1.74 -47.56
N SER A 721 -14.32 1.82 -48.88
CA SER A 721 -15.41 2.61 -49.46
C SER A 721 -16.82 2.16 -49.05
N TRP A 722 -16.96 0.94 -48.52
CA TRP A 722 -18.21 0.30 -48.11
C TRP A 722 -18.49 0.39 -46.60
N LEU A 723 -17.55 0.93 -45.81
CA LEU A 723 -17.69 1.14 -44.36
C LEU A 723 -17.92 2.61 -44.02
N SER A 724 -18.50 2.84 -42.84
CA SER A 724 -18.56 4.15 -42.22
C SER A 724 -18.45 3.99 -40.71
N VAL A 725 -17.63 4.82 -40.09
CA VAL A 725 -17.49 4.91 -38.63
C VAL A 725 -18.36 6.06 -38.14
N ALA A 726 -19.26 5.81 -37.17
CA ALA A 726 -19.99 6.89 -36.50
C ALA A 726 -19.73 6.83 -34.99
N GLN A 727 -19.46 7.99 -34.39
CA GLN A 727 -19.39 8.12 -32.94
C GLN A 727 -20.80 8.27 -32.36
N VAL A 728 -21.25 7.33 -31.53
CA VAL A 728 -22.40 7.60 -30.64
C VAL A 728 -22.32 6.85 -29.31
N HIS A 729 -22.52 7.63 -28.24
CA HIS A 729 -22.91 7.34 -26.87
C HIS A 729 -21.84 7.28 -25.76
N THR A 730 -21.91 8.35 -24.97
CA THR A 730 -21.22 8.72 -23.71
C THR A 730 -19.88 9.41 -23.89
N ASP A 731 -19.85 10.66 -23.42
CA ASP A 731 -18.63 11.42 -23.20
C ASP A 731 -17.68 10.54 -22.37
N LEU A 732 -16.57 10.11 -22.99
CA LEU A 732 -15.50 9.39 -22.32
C LEU A 732 -14.88 10.35 -21.29
N ILE A 733 -15.36 10.25 -20.04
CA ILE A 733 -14.84 10.98 -18.88
C ILE A 733 -14.03 9.97 -18.05
N ALA A 734 -12.96 10.39 -17.39
CA ALA A 734 -12.08 9.47 -16.68
C ALA A 734 -12.87 8.73 -15.60
N GLY A 735 -12.77 7.40 -15.60
CA GLY A 735 -13.52 6.55 -14.68
C GLY A 735 -14.98 6.24 -15.08
N SER A 736 -15.45 6.68 -16.25
CA SER A 736 -16.74 6.22 -16.79
C SER A 736 -16.65 4.76 -17.30
N PRO A 737 -17.80 4.07 -17.49
CA PRO A 737 -17.85 2.82 -18.25
C PRO A 737 -17.24 2.99 -19.65
N ALA A 738 -16.82 1.88 -20.28
CA ALA A 738 -16.37 1.91 -21.67
C ALA A 738 -17.44 2.57 -22.56
N GLY A 739 -17.01 3.51 -23.42
CA GLY A 739 -17.87 4.05 -24.47
C GLY A 739 -18.00 3.02 -25.59
N GLU A 740 -19.07 3.11 -26.37
CA GLU A 740 -19.29 2.25 -27.53
C GLU A 740 -19.03 3.04 -28.81
N LEU A 741 -18.29 2.44 -29.76
CA LEU A 741 -18.13 2.96 -31.11
C LEU A 741 -18.75 1.99 -32.10
N GLU A 742 -19.69 2.49 -32.90
CA GLU A 742 -20.42 1.70 -33.87
C GLU A 742 -19.83 1.90 -35.28
N VAL A 743 -19.56 0.77 -35.94
CA VAL A 743 -19.11 0.71 -37.32
C VAL A 743 -20.23 0.15 -38.17
N PHE A 744 -20.59 0.85 -39.24
CA PHE A 744 -21.73 0.55 -40.09
C PHE A 744 -21.28 0.24 -41.51
N ILE A 745 -22.10 -0.56 -42.20
CA ILE A 745 -22.03 -0.63 -43.65
C ILE A 745 -22.77 0.56 -44.26
N ASN A 746 -22.12 1.24 -45.19
CA ASN A 746 -22.74 2.34 -45.93
C ASN A 746 -23.41 1.83 -47.23
N PRO A 747 -24.30 2.63 -47.88
CA PRO A 747 -25.04 2.18 -49.06
C PRO A 747 -24.19 1.73 -50.27
N ARG A 748 -22.90 2.05 -50.32
CA ARG A 748 -22.00 1.58 -51.40
C ARG A 748 -21.78 0.07 -51.34
N ALA A 749 -21.95 -0.56 -50.18
CA ALA A 749 -21.84 -2.02 -50.07
C ALA A 749 -22.91 -2.76 -50.90
N ASN A 750 -24.09 -2.15 -51.11
CA ASN A 750 -25.15 -2.75 -51.93
C ASN A 750 -24.75 -2.88 -53.41
N GLN A 751 -23.68 -2.20 -53.84
CA GLN A 751 -23.16 -2.25 -55.20
C GLN A 751 -22.03 -3.28 -55.37
N LEU A 752 -21.60 -3.93 -54.28
CA LEU A 752 -20.53 -4.91 -54.32
C LEU A 752 -21.02 -6.25 -54.89
N PRO A 753 -20.31 -6.85 -55.86
CA PRO A 753 -20.55 -8.22 -56.29
C PRO A 753 -20.41 -9.26 -55.16
N ALA A 754 -20.88 -10.48 -55.41
CA ALA A 754 -20.61 -11.59 -54.50
C ALA A 754 -19.09 -11.80 -54.35
N GLY A 755 -18.61 -11.90 -53.10
CA GLY A 755 -17.20 -11.92 -52.77
C GLY A 755 -16.92 -11.69 -51.28
N SER A 756 -15.64 -11.72 -50.92
CA SER A 756 -15.15 -11.34 -49.58
C SER A 756 -14.37 -10.03 -49.70
N TYR A 757 -14.68 -9.09 -48.82
CA TYR A 757 -14.07 -7.76 -48.79
C TYR A 757 -13.50 -7.52 -47.40
N ASP A 758 -12.18 -7.50 -47.29
CA ASP A 758 -11.48 -7.26 -46.03
C ASP A 758 -11.06 -5.80 -45.90
N SER A 759 -11.13 -5.28 -44.69
CA SER A 759 -10.76 -3.93 -44.31
C SER A 759 -10.22 -3.90 -42.88
N VAL A 760 -9.72 -2.74 -42.45
CA VAL A 760 -9.22 -2.50 -41.10
C VAL A 760 -9.84 -1.22 -40.56
N ILE A 761 -10.27 -1.26 -39.31
CA ILE A 761 -10.57 -0.07 -38.52
C ILE A 761 -9.35 0.25 -37.65
N SER A 762 -8.79 1.44 -37.85
CA SER A 762 -7.62 1.93 -37.11
C SER A 762 -8.03 2.95 -36.07
N PHE A 763 -7.70 2.68 -34.80
CA PHE A 763 -7.90 3.57 -33.67
C PHE A 763 -6.58 4.22 -33.32
N ARG A 764 -6.47 5.53 -33.49
CA ARG A 764 -5.24 6.28 -33.26
C ARG A 764 -5.37 7.19 -32.05
N ASN A 765 -4.48 7.03 -31.09
CA ASN A 765 -4.26 8.00 -30.03
C ASN A 765 -3.45 9.18 -30.59
N GLN A 766 -4.02 10.39 -30.54
CA GLN A 766 -3.40 11.60 -31.10
C GLN A 766 -2.33 12.20 -30.18
N ILE A 767 -2.28 11.80 -28.90
CA ILE A 767 -1.26 12.22 -27.94
C ILE A 767 -0.03 11.31 -28.07
N SER A 768 -0.23 9.98 -27.98
CA SER A 768 0.89 9.02 -28.05
C SER A 768 1.33 8.72 -29.49
N GLY A 769 0.44 8.92 -30.47
CA GLY A 769 0.67 8.56 -31.86
C GLY A 769 0.44 7.07 -32.19
N ASN A 770 0.19 6.23 -31.17
CA ASN A 770 -0.06 4.80 -31.30
C ASN A 770 -1.36 4.51 -32.08
N SER A 771 -1.37 3.41 -32.83
CA SER A 771 -2.53 2.94 -33.59
C SER A 771 -2.83 1.49 -33.24
N GLN A 772 -4.10 1.19 -33.04
CA GLN A 772 -4.63 -0.16 -32.82
C GLN A 772 -5.54 -0.52 -34.00
N ASP A 773 -5.22 -1.61 -34.68
CA ASP A 773 -5.86 -2.01 -35.94
C ASP A 773 -6.71 -3.27 -35.75
N PHE A 774 -7.98 -3.20 -36.13
CA PHE A 774 -8.93 -4.31 -36.02
C PHE A 774 -9.46 -4.72 -37.40
N PRO A 775 -9.31 -5.99 -37.80
CA PRO A 775 -9.80 -6.46 -39.09
C PRO A 775 -11.34 -6.55 -39.10
N VAL A 776 -11.94 -6.17 -40.23
CA VAL A 776 -13.38 -6.32 -40.52
C VAL A 776 -13.56 -6.91 -41.91
N THR A 777 -14.40 -7.94 -42.00
CA THR A 777 -14.73 -8.58 -43.27
C THR A 777 -16.21 -8.38 -43.61
N LEU A 778 -16.51 -8.00 -44.86
CA LEU A 778 -17.83 -8.11 -45.45
C LEU A 778 -17.86 -9.30 -46.41
N ARG A 779 -18.79 -10.23 -46.16
CA ARG A 779 -19.05 -11.38 -47.03
C ARG A 779 -20.36 -11.20 -47.80
N VAL A 780 -20.25 -10.96 -49.09
CA VAL A 780 -21.40 -10.82 -50.00
C VAL A 780 -21.63 -12.15 -50.70
N TYR A 781 -22.78 -12.76 -50.49
CA TYR A 781 -23.18 -13.98 -51.18
C TYR A 781 -23.99 -13.65 -52.44
N PRO A 782 -24.02 -14.54 -53.44
CA PRO A 782 -24.99 -14.42 -54.53
C PRO A 782 -26.41 -14.28 -53.96
N ALA A 783 -27.21 -13.41 -54.55
CA ALA A 783 -28.63 -13.34 -54.22
C ALA A 783 -29.32 -14.59 -54.78
N ASP A 784 -30.10 -15.29 -53.96
CA ASP A 784 -30.91 -16.41 -54.42
C ASP A 784 -32.10 -15.89 -55.23
N HIS A 785 -32.34 -16.50 -56.40
CA HIS A 785 -33.43 -16.12 -57.30
C HIS A 785 -34.33 -17.32 -57.56
N PHE A 786 -35.64 -17.13 -57.39
CA PHE A 786 -36.65 -18.06 -57.92
C PHE A 786 -37.20 -17.50 -59.22
N THR A 787 -37.16 -18.31 -60.28
CA THR A 787 -37.76 -17.96 -61.57
C THR A 787 -38.64 -19.11 -62.06
N GLN A 788 -39.77 -18.79 -62.69
CA GLN A 788 -40.66 -19.79 -63.26
C GLN A 788 -40.06 -20.31 -64.57
N GLN A 789 -40.04 -21.63 -64.74
CA GLN A 789 -39.84 -22.23 -66.05
C GLN A 789 -41.16 -22.13 -66.83
N PHE A 790 -41.22 -21.23 -67.83
CA PHE A 790 -42.42 -21.05 -68.63
C PHE A 790 -42.75 -22.33 -69.40
N ASN A 791 -43.93 -22.89 -69.15
CA ASN A 791 -44.57 -23.93 -69.95
C ASN A 791 -45.99 -23.48 -70.31
N ASP A 792 -46.73 -24.28 -71.08
CA ASP A 792 -48.06 -23.91 -71.58
C ASP A 792 -49.18 -23.98 -70.51
N LEU A 793 -48.85 -24.12 -69.22
CA LEU A 793 -49.83 -24.24 -68.13
C LEU A 793 -50.04 -22.89 -67.40
N PRO A 794 -51.30 -22.49 -67.14
CA PRO A 794 -51.61 -21.24 -66.44
C PRO A 794 -51.31 -21.36 -64.94
N LEU A 795 -50.35 -20.59 -64.45
CA LEU A 795 -50.11 -20.32 -63.02
C LEU A 795 -50.27 -18.82 -62.74
N ASN A 796 -50.65 -18.46 -61.52
CA ASN A 796 -50.96 -17.08 -61.11
C ASN A 796 -49.75 -16.11 -61.04
N LEU A 797 -48.57 -16.54 -61.48
CA LEU A 797 -47.29 -15.80 -61.42
C LEU A 797 -46.65 -15.53 -62.80
N SER A 798 -47.38 -15.74 -63.90
CA SER A 798 -46.87 -15.52 -65.26
C SER A 798 -46.25 -14.14 -65.46
N PHE A 799 -45.07 -14.11 -66.10
CA PHE A 799 -44.27 -12.91 -66.40
C PHE A 799 -43.83 -12.10 -65.18
N GLN A 800 -43.48 -12.77 -64.09
CA GLN A 800 -43.00 -12.09 -62.88
C GLN A 800 -41.78 -12.76 -62.27
N THR A 801 -40.96 -11.93 -61.65
CA THR A 801 -39.82 -12.33 -60.83
C THR A 801 -40.17 -12.10 -59.37
N LEU A 802 -39.91 -13.10 -58.54
CA LEU A 802 -39.99 -12.99 -57.08
C LEU A 802 -38.58 -12.92 -56.53
N THR A 803 -38.23 -11.76 -55.97
CA THR A 803 -36.97 -11.60 -55.23
C THR A 803 -37.28 -11.78 -53.75
N PHE A 804 -36.67 -12.78 -53.14
CA PHE A 804 -36.76 -13.03 -51.71
C PHE A 804 -35.58 -12.33 -51.03
N ALA A 805 -35.86 -11.30 -50.24
CA ALA A 805 -34.87 -10.64 -49.41
C ALA A 805 -35.15 -11.00 -47.94
N PRO A 806 -34.15 -11.48 -47.17
CA PRO A 806 -34.32 -11.73 -45.74
C PRO A 806 -34.94 -10.49 -45.07
N ASP A 807 -36.03 -10.67 -44.32
CA ASP A 807 -36.73 -9.55 -43.67
C ASP A 807 -36.23 -9.25 -42.25
N GLY A 808 -35.20 -9.96 -41.80
CA GLY A 808 -34.64 -9.87 -40.45
C GLY A 808 -35.27 -10.83 -39.45
N SER A 809 -36.29 -11.60 -39.82
CA SER A 809 -36.82 -12.69 -38.99
C SER A 809 -36.02 -13.99 -39.14
N THR A 810 -36.17 -14.91 -38.19
CA THR A 810 -35.47 -16.21 -38.23
C THR A 810 -35.97 -17.16 -39.32
N ASN A 811 -37.19 -16.96 -39.83
CA ASN A 811 -37.88 -17.93 -40.69
C ASN A 811 -38.60 -17.31 -41.90
N PHE A 812 -38.57 -15.99 -42.09
CA PHE A 812 -39.30 -15.34 -43.19
C PHE A 812 -38.40 -14.48 -44.08
N TYR A 813 -38.89 -14.27 -45.29
CA TYR A 813 -38.31 -13.42 -46.30
C TYR A 813 -39.38 -12.41 -46.73
N SER A 814 -38.95 -11.19 -46.97
CA SER A 814 -39.75 -10.23 -47.73
C SER A 814 -39.70 -10.62 -49.21
N VAL A 815 -40.85 -10.54 -49.88
CA VAL A 815 -40.98 -10.92 -51.28
C VAL A 815 -41.31 -9.70 -52.11
N CYS A 816 -40.39 -9.33 -53.00
CA CYS A 816 -40.60 -8.29 -54.00
C CYS A 816 -41.04 -8.93 -55.32
N ARG A 817 -42.21 -8.53 -55.82
CA ARG A 817 -42.79 -9.01 -57.08
C ARG A 817 -42.62 -7.94 -58.17
N THR A 818 -41.89 -8.26 -59.23
CA THR A 818 -41.68 -7.36 -60.38
C THR A 818 -42.05 -8.05 -61.68
N ALA A 819 -42.36 -7.28 -62.73
CA ALA A 819 -42.62 -7.84 -64.06
C ALA A 819 -41.31 -8.36 -64.69
N ALA A 820 -41.31 -9.62 -65.13
CA ALA A 820 -40.18 -10.25 -65.81
C ALA A 820 -40.27 -9.92 -67.31
N ALA A 821 -39.51 -8.90 -67.75
CA ALA A 821 -39.44 -8.52 -69.16
C ALA A 821 -38.48 -9.40 -69.99
N GLN A 822 -37.53 -10.07 -69.31
CA GLN A 822 -36.56 -11.05 -69.83
C GLN A 822 -36.24 -12.05 -68.72
N PHE A 823 -35.72 -13.24 -69.04
CA PHE A 823 -35.26 -14.21 -68.02
C PHE A 823 -34.19 -13.55 -67.13
N PRO A 824 -34.43 -13.39 -65.81
CA PRO A 824 -33.47 -12.69 -64.94
C PRO A 824 -32.19 -13.50 -64.70
N THR A 825 -32.21 -14.82 -64.91
CA THR A 825 -31.06 -15.72 -64.80
C THR A 825 -31.17 -16.87 -65.79
N ASP A 826 -30.02 -17.40 -66.24
CA ASP A 826 -29.96 -18.64 -67.03
C ASP A 826 -30.34 -19.84 -66.13
N PRO A 827 -31.50 -20.50 -66.34
CA PRO A 827 -31.97 -21.57 -65.46
C PRO A 827 -31.15 -22.87 -65.62
N THR A 828 -30.21 -22.93 -66.56
CA THR A 828 -29.47 -24.15 -66.92
C THR A 828 -28.63 -24.73 -65.76
N SER A 829 -28.38 -23.95 -64.71
CA SER A 829 -27.65 -24.39 -63.49
C SER A 829 -28.49 -24.38 -62.21
N GLY A 830 -29.78 -24.04 -62.28
CA GLY A 830 -30.67 -23.99 -61.12
C GLY A 830 -31.28 -25.35 -60.75
N THR A 831 -31.66 -25.53 -59.49
CA THR A 831 -32.46 -26.68 -59.05
C THR A 831 -33.91 -26.49 -59.49
N ALA A 832 -34.38 -27.33 -60.43
CA ALA A 832 -35.78 -27.29 -60.85
C ALA A 832 -36.70 -27.85 -59.75
N LEU A 833 -37.67 -27.04 -59.33
CA LEU A 833 -38.70 -27.43 -58.36
C LEU A 833 -40.05 -27.55 -59.07
N ALA A 834 -40.66 -28.74 -59.02
CA ALA A 834 -41.99 -28.97 -59.57
C ALA A 834 -43.04 -28.68 -58.49
N LEU A 835 -43.73 -27.55 -58.61
CA LEU A 835 -44.81 -27.15 -57.71
C LEU A 835 -46.15 -27.19 -58.47
N PHE A 836 -47.14 -27.84 -57.89
CA PHE A 836 -48.55 -27.76 -58.27
C PHE A 836 -49.24 -26.60 -57.55
N ASP A 837 -50.46 -26.27 -57.99
CA ASP A 837 -51.32 -25.27 -57.32
C ASP A 837 -51.48 -25.59 -55.82
N ASP A 838 -51.29 -24.58 -54.98
CA ASP A 838 -51.27 -24.66 -53.50
C ASP A 838 -50.28 -25.66 -52.87
N SER A 839 -49.32 -26.19 -53.63
CA SER A 839 -48.27 -27.05 -53.09
C SER A 839 -47.04 -26.26 -52.63
N PHE A 840 -46.23 -26.88 -51.77
CA PHE A 840 -44.92 -26.36 -51.37
C PHE A 840 -43.88 -27.46 -51.53
N ALA A 841 -42.62 -27.05 -51.74
CA ALA A 841 -41.46 -27.92 -51.65
C ALA A 841 -40.51 -27.31 -50.63
N GLU A 842 -40.03 -28.13 -49.69
CA GLU A 842 -38.96 -27.73 -48.80
C GLU A 842 -37.64 -27.77 -49.58
N VAL A 843 -36.94 -26.63 -49.59
CA VAL A 843 -35.62 -26.49 -50.22
C VAL A 843 -34.61 -26.36 -49.09
N ILE A 844 -33.73 -27.36 -48.97
CA ILE A 844 -32.58 -27.28 -48.06
C ILE A 844 -31.45 -26.62 -48.86
N LEU A 845 -31.23 -25.33 -48.60
CA LEU A 845 -30.16 -24.53 -49.21
C LEU A 845 -28.81 -24.73 -48.51
#